data_AF-A0A7W1N9K2-F1
#
_entry.id   AF-A0A7W1N9K2-F1
#
_cell.length_a   1.000
_cell.length_b   1.000
_cell.length_c   1.000
_cell.angle_alpha   90.00
_cell.angle_beta   90.00
_cell.angle_gamma   90.00
#
_symmetry.space_group_name_H-M   'P 1'
#
loop_
_entity.id
_entity.type
_entity.pdbx_description
1 polymer ?
#
loop_
_entity_poly.entity_id
_entity_poly.type
_entity_poly.pdbx_seq_one_letter_code
_entity_poly.pdbx_strand_id
1 'polypeptide(L)'
;MSWNSAVPANWNTSGSWSPAAVPVAGDAVTFPAAMDGNCTIDADVAVTSITIDAGYSGTITQNTTMAIVLTGAWTQADGVFVGSTTGSVNENIDITGAFTLTGGDFTSTRSRLYVGGAFTVGASGDFIHNSGTVLLMSASDRALTCSDSFNDLILNDSLIARWTFDEASTPSLDSSGNGHHATWSGTPTQDTTIKPTLDRDNSGSMGFNASGEYMAPADVAPFLTKPVTIAAWVYMPNAVNWYANPGGDICTIFNVHDGTSGYSLLGSGTDNVWMFRGAFNALCTAVTRDTWHHIAGSYLAGRHRSYTNGVKNDDFNFGDSLTIGAGSNAWIGRSARFTGYYLNATIDDVHVFSEAVDDAVIARLAAGRNAAKATSTVTLGSPLDIAGDLTIASGGFNTAAYDISVAGSWLNSGGVFTAGTRTVKLVGPAGGTIDGGGSAFADLHLAVVAENDLIVYLPFDDGAGTNVNDASATGNDGTLLDNDATAAWNADTPAAIDFANVGSLSFDGDANYVTVTDHASHHFVAGDSITISAWIKPTAQPNRWQAILAKGNNFAYVLYFGAGGAGDGRLAFGMNAAGYSQFASNGPVITFVTPTWQHVAVVHTFGDGTSTILYLDGRALARGVAANQTAWTDSDGESIPTIDTDFLLVGYRDSTEVYTGLIDDVRMYAAILTPSQIATIASGSAIAAPTTWTLAAPLDVDRDLLLDGNQLAAGTRAITLGRDWRNGLGVGAFSAGTGTVTLDGTDQAITGSTTFHHLVKTATDTSTLTFPANKQQTFTGDLTLRGTNRTRMLRLRSSIPGTYADIDPQGARTCSFVNVQDNRNLTAPAINATNSFDAGNDVLWFFPPWARGGAIGAGHPAIY
;
A
#
# COMPACT_ATOMS: atom_id res chain seq x y z
N MET A 1 -26.44 -16.06 -30.86
CA MET A 1 -26.32 -15.58 -32.26
C MET A 1 -25.69 -14.19 -32.24
N SER A 2 -25.29 -13.58 -33.37
CA SER A 2 -24.77 -12.19 -33.37
C SER A 2 -25.94 -11.22 -33.42
N TRP A 3 -25.91 -10.21 -32.56
CA TRP A 3 -26.94 -9.21 -32.39
C TRP A 3 -26.34 -7.83 -32.50
N ASN A 4 -26.79 -7.04 -33.46
CA ASN A 4 -26.30 -5.67 -33.62
C ASN A 4 -27.32 -4.70 -33.09
N SER A 5 -26.89 -3.64 -32.41
CA SER A 5 -27.75 -2.47 -32.26
C SER A 5 -28.13 -1.96 -33.66
N ALA A 6 -29.37 -1.52 -33.81
CA ALA A 6 -29.99 -1.22 -35.10
C ALA A 6 -30.66 0.16 -35.16
N VAL A 7 -31.05 0.72 -34.01
CA VAL A 7 -31.45 2.13 -33.84
C VAL A 7 -31.17 2.57 -32.40
N PRO A 8 -30.95 3.88 -32.13
CA PRO A 8 -30.80 4.39 -30.77
C PRO A 8 -32.09 4.19 -29.95
N ALA A 9 -32.04 3.33 -28.93
CA ALA A 9 -33.13 3.10 -27.98
C ALA A 9 -32.65 2.32 -26.75
N ASN A 10 -33.55 2.10 -25.81
CA ASN A 10 -33.29 1.26 -24.63
C ASN A 10 -33.06 -0.21 -25.00
N TRP A 11 -32.34 -0.91 -24.12
CA TRP A 11 -32.00 -2.33 -24.26
C TRP A 11 -33.24 -3.21 -24.44
N ASN A 12 -34.30 -3.00 -23.64
CA ASN A 12 -35.50 -3.83 -23.68
C ASN A 12 -36.47 -3.50 -24.84
N THR A 13 -36.03 -2.74 -25.84
CA THR A 13 -36.83 -2.39 -27.03
C THR A 13 -36.56 -3.37 -28.16
N SER A 14 -37.47 -4.31 -28.46
CA SER A 14 -37.22 -5.32 -29.50
C SER A 14 -36.84 -4.75 -30.88
N GLY A 15 -37.36 -3.57 -31.25
CA GLY A 15 -37.05 -2.92 -32.52
C GLY A 15 -35.67 -2.25 -32.58
N SER A 16 -34.94 -2.16 -31.46
CA SER A 16 -33.61 -1.54 -31.40
C SER A 16 -32.47 -2.46 -31.79
N TRP A 17 -32.78 -3.72 -32.06
CA TRP A 17 -31.81 -4.76 -32.35
C TRP A 17 -32.03 -5.39 -33.73
N SER A 18 -30.97 -5.96 -34.28
CA SER A 18 -31.01 -6.79 -35.48
C SER A 18 -30.49 -8.19 -35.15
N PRO A 19 -31.33 -9.24 -35.23
CA PRO A 19 -32.76 -9.22 -35.63
C PRO A 19 -33.66 -8.53 -34.59
N ALA A 20 -34.88 -8.09 -34.97
CA ALA A 20 -35.77 -7.27 -34.13
C ALA A 20 -36.43 -8.02 -32.93
N ALA A 21 -35.63 -8.41 -31.94
CA ALA A 21 -36.04 -8.94 -30.65
C ALA A 21 -35.11 -8.41 -29.54
N VAL A 22 -35.23 -8.86 -28.28
CA VAL A 22 -34.31 -8.44 -27.21
C VAL A 22 -33.24 -9.53 -27.05
N PRO A 23 -31.93 -9.20 -26.97
CA PRO A 23 -30.87 -10.18 -26.74
C PRO A 23 -31.09 -10.97 -25.44
N VAL A 24 -30.81 -12.27 -25.48
CA VAL A 24 -30.98 -13.19 -24.33
C VAL A 24 -29.72 -14.03 -24.08
N ALA A 25 -29.79 -14.94 -23.10
CA ALA A 25 -28.69 -15.82 -22.75
C ALA A 25 -28.19 -16.62 -23.97
N GLY A 26 -26.89 -16.56 -24.25
CA GLY A 26 -26.25 -17.20 -25.41
C GLY A 26 -26.06 -16.29 -26.63
N ASP A 27 -26.50 -15.03 -26.57
CA ASP A 27 -26.32 -14.05 -27.63
C ASP A 27 -25.04 -13.22 -27.50
N ALA A 28 -24.41 -12.88 -28.61
CA ALA A 28 -23.27 -11.96 -28.65
C ALA A 28 -23.74 -10.61 -29.19
N VAL A 29 -23.61 -9.56 -28.40
CA VAL A 29 -24.12 -8.21 -28.70
C VAL A 29 -22.99 -7.33 -29.23
N THR A 30 -23.24 -6.59 -30.30
CA THR A 30 -22.32 -5.63 -30.92
C THR A 30 -22.97 -4.27 -31.09
N PHE A 31 -22.26 -3.21 -30.71
CA PHE A 31 -22.57 -1.81 -31.01
C PHE A 31 -21.63 -1.34 -32.13
N PRO A 32 -22.07 -1.37 -33.40
CA PRO A 32 -21.20 -1.12 -34.54
C PRO A 32 -21.04 0.38 -34.82
N ALA A 33 -19.95 0.77 -35.50
CA ALA A 33 -19.69 2.13 -35.94
C ALA A 33 -20.78 2.74 -36.86
N ALA A 34 -21.58 1.90 -37.52
CA ALA A 34 -22.69 2.37 -38.37
C ALA A 34 -23.92 2.83 -37.55
N MET A 35 -23.88 2.71 -36.22
CA MET A 35 -24.97 3.04 -35.31
C MET A 35 -24.54 4.12 -34.31
N ASP A 36 -24.84 5.37 -34.63
CA ASP A 36 -24.52 6.51 -33.77
C ASP A 36 -25.74 6.88 -32.90
N GLY A 37 -25.82 6.35 -31.69
CA GLY A 37 -26.74 6.86 -30.68
C GLY A 37 -26.84 6.02 -29.42
N ASN A 38 -27.49 6.59 -28.41
CA ASN A 38 -27.41 6.10 -27.04
C ASN A 38 -28.27 4.86 -26.78
N CYS A 39 -27.83 4.04 -25.82
CA CYS A 39 -28.57 2.90 -25.31
C CYS A 39 -28.66 2.94 -23.79
N THR A 40 -29.87 2.87 -23.25
CA THR A 40 -30.08 2.71 -21.81
C THR A 40 -30.40 1.25 -21.50
N ILE A 41 -29.63 0.63 -20.61
CA ILE A 41 -29.93 -0.70 -20.07
C ILE A 41 -31.03 -0.54 -19.02
N ASP A 42 -32.26 -0.89 -19.40
CA ASP A 42 -33.49 -0.75 -18.60
C ASP A 42 -34.12 -2.10 -18.23
N ALA A 43 -33.38 -3.19 -18.43
CA ALA A 43 -33.67 -4.53 -17.95
C ALA A 43 -32.34 -5.25 -17.67
N ASP A 44 -32.37 -6.26 -16.80
CA ASP A 44 -31.19 -7.11 -16.54
C ASP A 44 -30.65 -7.72 -17.83
N VAL A 45 -29.34 -7.65 -18.01
CA VAL A 45 -28.64 -8.17 -19.18
C VAL A 45 -28.03 -9.52 -18.83
N ALA A 46 -28.38 -10.54 -19.60
CA ALA A 46 -27.72 -11.85 -19.54
C ALA A 46 -27.41 -12.31 -20.96
N VAL A 47 -26.17 -12.11 -21.41
CA VAL A 47 -25.73 -12.43 -22.77
C VAL A 47 -24.35 -13.10 -22.75
N THR A 48 -23.81 -13.49 -23.89
CA THR A 48 -22.46 -14.05 -24.02
C THR A 48 -21.40 -12.96 -24.03
N SER A 49 -21.56 -11.91 -24.84
CA SER A 49 -20.55 -10.85 -24.92
C SER A 49 -21.19 -9.52 -25.28
N ILE A 50 -20.49 -8.45 -24.93
CA ILE A 50 -20.76 -7.09 -25.43
C ILE A 50 -19.50 -6.60 -26.13
N THR A 51 -19.66 -6.14 -27.36
CA THR A 51 -18.59 -5.56 -28.19
C THR A 51 -19.00 -4.17 -28.64
N ILE A 52 -18.16 -3.17 -28.40
CA ILE A 52 -18.34 -1.79 -28.89
C ILE A 52 -17.22 -1.55 -29.90
N ASP A 53 -17.59 -1.44 -31.18
CA ASP A 53 -16.65 -1.36 -32.28
C ASP A 53 -16.00 0.02 -32.37
N ALA A 54 -14.79 0.06 -32.94
CA ALA A 54 -14.10 1.32 -33.24
C ALA A 54 -14.98 2.22 -34.14
N GLY A 55 -15.16 3.48 -33.76
CA GLY A 55 -16.02 4.44 -34.45
C GLY A 55 -17.46 4.53 -33.95
N TYR A 56 -17.88 3.71 -32.97
CA TYR A 56 -19.16 3.93 -32.28
C TYR A 56 -19.07 5.16 -31.37
N SER A 57 -19.90 6.17 -31.60
CA SER A 57 -19.84 7.44 -30.84
C SER A 57 -20.92 7.60 -29.76
N GLY A 58 -21.73 6.57 -29.51
CA GLY A 58 -22.87 6.64 -28.60
C GLY A 58 -22.50 6.42 -27.13
N THR A 59 -23.44 6.72 -26.24
CA THR A 59 -23.34 6.40 -24.80
C THR A 59 -24.24 5.22 -24.44
N ILE A 60 -23.68 4.22 -23.77
CA ILE A 60 -24.41 3.10 -23.16
C ILE A 60 -24.49 3.34 -21.66
N THR A 61 -25.69 3.38 -21.09
CA THR A 61 -25.91 3.70 -19.67
C THR A 61 -26.59 2.56 -18.94
N GLN A 62 -25.94 2.04 -17.89
CA GLN A 62 -26.55 1.12 -16.93
C GLN A 62 -27.49 1.88 -15.99
N ASN A 63 -28.80 1.61 -16.05
CA ASN A 63 -29.72 2.18 -15.06
C ASN A 63 -29.52 1.56 -13.67
N THR A 64 -30.00 2.29 -12.66
CA THR A 64 -30.09 1.78 -11.28
C THR A 64 -30.85 0.47 -11.22
N THR A 65 -30.44 -0.43 -10.32
CA THR A 65 -31.03 -1.76 -10.08
C THR A 65 -30.87 -2.80 -11.19
N MET A 66 -30.13 -2.51 -12.27
CA MET A 66 -29.95 -3.44 -13.39
C MET A 66 -28.59 -4.14 -13.33
N ALA A 67 -28.60 -5.48 -13.40
CA ALA A 67 -27.38 -6.28 -13.46
C ALA A 67 -26.95 -6.53 -14.92
N ILE A 68 -25.65 -6.71 -15.14
CA ILE A 68 -25.09 -7.15 -16.42
C ILE A 68 -24.28 -8.42 -16.21
N VAL A 69 -24.65 -9.51 -16.88
CA VAL A 69 -23.97 -10.81 -16.76
C VAL A 69 -23.54 -11.28 -18.14
N LEU A 70 -22.22 -11.46 -18.32
CA LEU A 70 -21.59 -11.93 -19.54
C LEU A 70 -20.92 -13.30 -19.31
N THR A 71 -21.35 -14.30 -20.08
CA THR A 71 -20.72 -15.65 -20.08
C THR A 71 -19.42 -15.72 -20.92
N GLY A 72 -19.02 -14.59 -21.50
CA GLY A 72 -17.84 -14.40 -22.32
C GLY A 72 -17.23 -13.02 -22.07
N ALA A 73 -16.70 -12.38 -23.12
CA ALA A 73 -15.88 -11.17 -22.99
C ALA A 73 -16.68 -9.85 -23.10
N TRP A 74 -16.11 -8.80 -22.51
CA TRP A 74 -16.40 -7.40 -22.84
C TRP A 74 -15.27 -6.85 -23.71
N THR A 75 -15.59 -6.19 -24.81
CA THR A 75 -14.60 -5.52 -25.67
C THR A 75 -15.10 -4.15 -26.08
N GLN A 76 -14.30 -3.11 -25.87
CA GLN A 76 -14.64 -1.74 -26.23
C GLN A 76 -13.45 -1.08 -26.92
N ALA A 77 -13.70 -0.55 -28.12
CA ALA A 77 -12.70 0.14 -28.93
C ALA A 77 -13.02 1.62 -29.17
N ASP A 78 -14.20 2.10 -28.78
CA ASP A 78 -14.63 3.50 -28.83
C ASP A 78 -15.89 3.70 -27.95
N GLY A 79 -16.47 4.89 -27.99
CA GLY A 79 -17.75 5.22 -27.34
C GLY A 79 -17.65 5.35 -25.83
N VAL A 80 -18.81 5.54 -25.18
CA VAL A 80 -18.88 5.77 -23.74
C VAL A 80 -19.77 4.73 -23.07
N PHE A 81 -19.27 4.06 -22.04
CA PHE A 81 -20.08 3.29 -21.11
C PHE A 81 -20.17 4.01 -19.76
N VAL A 82 -21.38 4.12 -19.22
CA VAL A 82 -21.67 4.72 -17.91
C VAL A 82 -22.35 3.69 -17.01
N GLY A 83 -21.63 3.18 -16.03
CA GLY A 83 -22.14 2.30 -14.99
C GLY A 83 -23.07 2.99 -13.99
N SER A 84 -23.77 2.18 -13.19
CA SER A 84 -24.73 2.68 -12.19
C SER A 84 -24.07 3.53 -11.08
N THR A 85 -24.83 4.45 -10.50
CA THR A 85 -24.37 5.42 -9.49
C THR A 85 -24.89 5.20 -8.05
N THR A 86 -25.60 4.10 -7.78
CA THR A 86 -26.23 3.85 -6.47
C THR A 86 -25.51 2.81 -5.60
N GLY A 87 -24.66 1.96 -6.18
CA GLY A 87 -23.83 0.99 -5.44
C GLY A 87 -24.60 -0.22 -4.90
N SER A 88 -25.81 -0.47 -5.41
CA SER A 88 -26.63 -1.62 -4.99
C SER A 88 -26.03 -2.93 -5.51
N VAL A 89 -26.15 -4.03 -4.74
CA VAL A 89 -25.70 -5.37 -5.18
C VAL A 89 -26.40 -5.87 -6.45
N ASN A 90 -27.57 -5.31 -6.79
CA ASN A 90 -28.28 -5.62 -8.03
C ASN A 90 -27.69 -4.89 -9.25
N GLU A 91 -26.62 -4.13 -9.10
CA GLU A 91 -26.00 -3.32 -10.15
C GLU A 91 -24.60 -3.83 -10.54
N ASN A 92 -24.30 -5.08 -10.18
CA ASN A 92 -23.06 -5.74 -10.52
C ASN A 92 -22.93 -5.93 -12.04
N ILE A 93 -21.69 -5.87 -12.51
CA ILE A 93 -21.30 -6.26 -13.87
C ILE A 93 -20.41 -7.49 -13.72
N ASP A 94 -20.91 -8.66 -14.12
CA ASP A 94 -20.20 -9.92 -14.01
C ASP A 94 -19.75 -10.42 -15.39
N ILE A 95 -18.44 -10.37 -15.66
CA ILE A 95 -17.82 -10.78 -16.92
C ILE A 95 -17.00 -12.03 -16.68
N THR A 96 -17.48 -13.20 -17.07
CA THR A 96 -16.72 -14.45 -16.87
C THR A 96 -15.53 -14.61 -17.81
N GLY A 97 -15.53 -13.91 -18.95
CA GLY A 97 -14.40 -13.81 -19.88
C GLY A 97 -13.51 -12.59 -19.62
N ALA A 98 -12.74 -12.20 -20.63
CA ALA A 98 -11.83 -11.06 -20.55
C ALA A 98 -12.58 -9.72 -20.61
N PHE A 99 -12.03 -8.71 -19.95
CA PHE A 99 -12.38 -7.31 -20.12
C PHE A 99 -11.28 -6.62 -20.94
N THR A 100 -11.64 -6.01 -22.07
CA THR A 100 -10.69 -5.34 -22.95
C THR A 100 -11.22 -3.98 -23.39
N LEU A 101 -10.55 -2.92 -22.94
CA LEU A 101 -10.81 -1.53 -23.32
C LEU A 101 -9.61 -1.02 -24.11
N THR A 102 -9.80 -0.72 -25.39
CA THR A 102 -8.73 -0.27 -26.31
C THR A 102 -8.94 1.13 -26.83
N GLY A 103 -10.13 1.70 -26.60
CA GLY A 103 -10.52 3.07 -26.94
C GLY A 103 -11.87 3.42 -26.30
N GLY A 104 -12.14 4.71 -26.12
CA GLY A 104 -13.35 5.21 -25.48
C GLY A 104 -13.32 5.16 -23.95
N ASP A 105 -14.41 5.61 -23.33
CA ASP A 105 -14.52 5.79 -21.88
C ASP A 105 -15.37 4.67 -21.27
N PHE A 106 -14.87 4.04 -20.21
CA PHE A 106 -15.63 3.08 -19.41
C PHE A 106 -15.69 3.55 -17.96
N THR A 107 -16.83 4.15 -17.57
CA THR A 107 -17.13 4.38 -16.16
C THR A 107 -17.76 3.12 -15.59
N SER A 108 -17.07 2.47 -14.64
CA SER A 108 -17.54 1.27 -13.97
C SER A 108 -18.83 1.52 -13.16
N THR A 109 -19.47 0.45 -12.70
CA THR A 109 -20.55 0.54 -11.71
C THR A 109 -20.00 0.91 -10.32
N ARG A 110 -20.76 1.64 -9.52
CA ARG A 110 -20.44 1.89 -8.09
C ARG A 110 -20.47 0.64 -7.22
N SER A 111 -21.03 -0.45 -7.72
CA SER A 111 -21.05 -1.74 -7.04
C SER A 111 -19.81 -2.56 -7.43
N ARG A 112 -19.97 -3.82 -7.85
CA ARG A 112 -18.85 -4.68 -8.26
C ARG A 112 -18.78 -4.89 -9.77
N LEU A 113 -17.57 -4.76 -10.32
CA LEU A 113 -17.18 -5.29 -11.64
C LEU A 113 -16.36 -6.57 -11.44
N TYR A 114 -16.96 -7.72 -11.74
CA TYR A 114 -16.28 -9.03 -11.72
C TYR A 114 -15.69 -9.34 -13.10
N VAL A 115 -14.44 -9.82 -13.13
CA VAL A 115 -13.76 -10.26 -14.36
C VAL A 115 -13.06 -11.61 -14.15
N GLY A 116 -13.45 -12.59 -14.97
CA GLY A 116 -12.89 -13.95 -14.97
C GLY A 116 -11.77 -14.19 -15.97
N GLY A 117 -11.57 -13.30 -16.94
CA GLY A 117 -10.44 -13.34 -17.87
C GLY A 117 -9.37 -12.30 -17.54
N ALA A 118 -8.52 -12.01 -18.53
CA ALA A 118 -7.58 -10.89 -18.45
C ALA A 118 -8.32 -9.55 -18.33
N PHE A 119 -7.74 -8.61 -17.61
CA PHE A 119 -8.19 -7.23 -17.53
C PHE A 119 -7.18 -6.35 -18.28
N THR A 120 -7.60 -5.75 -19.38
CA THR A 120 -6.71 -4.99 -20.27
C THR A 120 -7.33 -3.64 -20.63
N VAL A 121 -6.64 -2.57 -20.26
CA VAL A 121 -6.87 -1.20 -20.73
C VAL A 121 -5.65 -0.79 -21.55
N GLY A 122 -5.88 -0.56 -22.84
CA GLY A 122 -4.87 -0.07 -23.78
C GLY A 122 -4.70 1.43 -23.67
N ALA A 123 -3.63 1.96 -24.26
CA ALA A 123 -3.22 3.37 -24.11
C ALA A 123 -4.23 4.44 -24.58
N SER A 124 -5.29 4.06 -25.29
CA SER A 124 -6.34 4.98 -25.76
C SER A 124 -7.69 4.76 -25.10
N GLY A 125 -7.80 3.78 -24.20
CA GLY A 125 -8.98 3.56 -23.37
C GLY A 125 -8.87 4.30 -22.05
N ASP A 126 -9.99 4.80 -21.53
CA ASP A 126 -10.08 5.48 -20.23
C ASP A 126 -10.98 4.67 -19.28
N PHE A 127 -10.38 4.05 -18.26
CA PHE A 127 -11.13 3.35 -17.22
C PHE A 127 -11.35 4.23 -15.99
N ILE A 128 -12.62 4.48 -15.67
CA ILE A 128 -13.03 5.28 -14.53
C ILE A 128 -13.70 4.37 -13.49
N HIS A 129 -13.05 4.18 -12.34
CA HIS A 129 -13.48 3.23 -11.31
C HIS A 129 -14.85 3.54 -10.67
N ASN A 130 -15.32 4.81 -10.71
CA ASN A 130 -16.62 5.25 -10.16
C ASN A 130 -16.86 4.82 -8.71
N SER A 131 -15.84 4.88 -7.86
CA SER A 131 -15.88 4.39 -6.46
C SER A 131 -16.37 2.93 -6.28
N GLY A 132 -16.34 2.10 -7.33
CA GLY A 132 -16.75 0.70 -7.28
C GLY A 132 -15.57 -0.26 -7.15
N THR A 133 -15.87 -1.51 -6.77
CA THR A 133 -14.86 -2.56 -6.57
C THR A 133 -14.66 -3.36 -7.85
N VAL A 134 -13.41 -3.62 -8.22
CA VAL A 134 -13.07 -4.62 -9.25
C VAL A 134 -12.68 -5.93 -8.56
N LEU A 135 -13.35 -7.02 -8.92
CA LEU A 135 -13.03 -8.38 -8.46
C LEU A 135 -12.47 -9.19 -9.63
N LEU A 136 -11.19 -9.54 -9.55
CA LEU A 136 -10.55 -10.44 -10.50
C LEU A 136 -10.58 -11.85 -9.92
N MET A 137 -11.37 -12.74 -10.54
CA MET A 137 -11.53 -14.11 -10.05
C MET A 137 -11.50 -15.14 -11.17
N SER A 138 -10.52 -16.04 -11.18
CA SER A 138 -10.54 -17.15 -12.15
C SER A 138 -9.61 -18.28 -11.81
N ALA A 139 -9.78 -19.39 -12.53
CA ALA A 139 -9.05 -20.63 -12.38
C ALA A 139 -7.78 -20.73 -13.25
N SER A 140 -7.39 -19.67 -13.95
CA SER A 140 -6.18 -19.65 -14.79
C SER A 140 -5.37 -18.37 -14.63
N ASP A 141 -4.07 -18.48 -14.87
CA ASP A 141 -3.14 -17.35 -14.85
C ASP A 141 -3.56 -16.27 -15.85
N ARG A 142 -3.35 -15.01 -15.49
CA ARG A 142 -3.71 -13.88 -16.35
C ARG A 142 -2.87 -12.64 -16.10
N ALA A 143 -2.91 -11.74 -17.08
CA ALA A 143 -2.35 -10.42 -16.96
C ALA A 143 -3.40 -9.41 -16.45
N LEU A 144 -2.94 -8.45 -15.64
CA LEU A 144 -3.63 -7.20 -15.32
C LEU A 144 -2.84 -6.06 -15.96
N THR A 145 -3.39 -5.45 -17.01
CA THR A 145 -2.79 -4.30 -17.69
C THR A 145 -3.78 -3.15 -17.62
N CYS A 146 -3.52 -2.17 -16.77
CA CYS A 146 -4.31 -0.97 -16.56
C CYS A 146 -3.42 0.05 -15.87
N SER A 147 -3.21 1.22 -16.49
CA SER A 147 -2.47 2.32 -15.87
C SER A 147 -3.39 3.30 -15.14
N ASP A 148 -4.71 3.19 -15.35
CA ASP A 148 -5.71 3.96 -14.61
C ASP A 148 -5.89 3.39 -13.20
N SER A 149 -6.43 4.22 -12.30
CA SER A 149 -6.62 3.84 -10.90
C SER A 149 -7.87 2.98 -10.69
N PHE A 150 -7.74 2.02 -9.77
CA PHE A 150 -8.87 1.30 -9.20
C PHE A 150 -9.35 2.01 -7.93
N ASN A 151 -10.64 1.89 -7.56
CA ASN A 151 -11.07 2.22 -6.20
C ASN A 151 -10.59 1.12 -5.26
N ASP A 152 -11.28 -0.02 -5.29
CA ASP A 152 -10.89 -1.22 -4.56
C ASP A 152 -10.63 -2.33 -5.58
N LEU A 153 -9.57 -3.09 -5.34
CA LEU A 153 -9.22 -4.25 -6.17
C LEU A 153 -9.16 -5.49 -5.29
N ILE A 154 -9.92 -6.52 -5.68
CA ILE A 154 -9.92 -7.81 -5.00
C ILE A 154 -9.42 -8.88 -5.97
N LEU A 155 -8.45 -9.66 -5.50
CA LEU A 155 -7.93 -10.84 -6.19
C LEU A 155 -8.42 -12.09 -5.46
N ASN A 156 -8.98 -13.03 -6.22
CA ASN A 156 -9.50 -14.29 -5.72
C ASN A 156 -9.34 -15.38 -6.80
N ASP A 157 -9.32 -16.65 -6.43
CA ASP A 157 -9.30 -17.76 -7.40
C ASP A 157 -10.19 -18.94 -7.01
N SER A 158 -10.47 -19.10 -5.72
CA SER A 158 -11.12 -20.30 -5.18
C SER A 158 -11.88 -20.08 -3.88
N LEU A 159 -11.67 -18.96 -3.18
CA LEU A 159 -12.35 -18.68 -1.93
C LEU A 159 -13.78 -18.19 -2.22
N ILE A 160 -14.78 -19.01 -1.88
CA ILE A 160 -16.19 -18.64 -2.06
C ILE A 160 -16.59 -17.64 -0.99
N ALA A 161 -16.29 -17.92 0.27
CA ALA A 161 -16.61 -17.03 1.37
C ALA A 161 -15.65 -17.22 2.54
N ARG A 162 -15.39 -16.12 3.26
CA ARG A 162 -14.69 -16.15 4.55
C ARG A 162 -15.37 -15.18 5.53
N TRP A 163 -15.82 -15.71 6.67
CA TRP A 163 -16.39 -14.93 7.77
C TRP A 163 -15.49 -15.02 8.99
N THR A 164 -14.92 -13.89 9.39
CA THR A 164 -14.07 -13.81 10.59
C THR A 164 -14.88 -13.69 11.88
N PHE A 165 -16.13 -13.22 11.79
CA PHE A 165 -17.02 -12.97 12.95
C PHE A 165 -16.52 -11.88 13.90
N ASP A 166 -15.78 -10.93 13.34
CA ASP A 166 -15.30 -9.74 14.04
C ASP A 166 -16.37 -8.65 14.20
N GLU A 167 -17.54 -8.79 13.57
CA GLU A 167 -18.59 -7.78 13.61
C GLU A 167 -19.44 -7.87 14.89
N ALA A 168 -19.71 -6.71 15.49
CA ALA A 168 -20.59 -6.58 16.65
C ALA A 168 -22.10 -6.60 16.29
N SER A 169 -22.43 -6.62 14.99
CA SER A 169 -23.82 -6.57 14.51
C SER A 169 -23.97 -7.25 13.16
N THR A 170 -25.18 -7.75 12.88
CA THR A 170 -25.53 -8.34 11.58
C THR A 170 -25.35 -7.37 10.41
N PRO A 171 -24.97 -7.84 9.22
CA PRO A 171 -24.52 -9.22 8.90
C PRO A 171 -23.05 -9.45 9.25
N SER A 172 -22.64 -10.72 9.38
CA SER A 172 -21.21 -11.06 9.36
C SER A 172 -20.68 -10.92 7.95
N LEU A 173 -19.56 -10.20 7.79
CA LEU A 173 -19.11 -9.80 6.46
C LEU A 173 -18.30 -10.90 5.79
N ASP A 174 -18.52 -11.09 4.49
CA ASP A 174 -17.71 -11.96 3.66
C ASP A 174 -16.49 -11.20 3.14
N SER A 175 -15.31 -11.63 3.58
CA SER A 175 -14.01 -11.05 3.20
C SER A 175 -13.42 -11.62 1.90
N SER A 176 -14.14 -12.50 1.20
CA SER A 176 -13.70 -13.06 -0.09
C SER A 176 -13.84 -12.10 -1.28
N GLY A 177 -14.63 -11.04 -1.12
CA GLY A 177 -15.04 -10.12 -2.20
C GLY A 177 -16.27 -10.55 -2.99
N ASN A 178 -16.78 -11.78 -2.78
CA ASN A 178 -17.98 -12.25 -3.46
C ASN A 178 -19.28 -11.67 -2.86
N GLY A 179 -19.20 -10.97 -1.73
CA GLY A 179 -20.33 -10.27 -1.12
C GLY A 179 -21.33 -11.21 -0.45
N HIS A 180 -20.91 -12.43 -0.09
CA HIS A 180 -21.76 -13.44 0.57
C HIS A 180 -21.92 -13.17 2.08
N HIS A 181 -22.22 -11.92 2.46
CA HIS A 181 -22.44 -11.54 3.84
C HIS A 181 -23.57 -12.39 4.46
N ALA A 182 -23.37 -12.86 5.69
CA ALA A 182 -24.31 -13.76 6.37
C ALA A 182 -25.18 -12.99 7.36
N THR A 183 -26.48 -12.89 7.08
CA THR A 183 -27.44 -12.18 7.93
C THR A 183 -27.80 -13.02 9.14
N TRP A 184 -27.81 -12.42 10.34
CA TRP A 184 -28.07 -13.11 11.58
C TRP A 184 -29.58 -13.32 11.83
N SER A 185 -29.91 -14.40 12.52
CA SER A 185 -31.26 -14.72 13.01
C SER A 185 -31.15 -15.27 14.43
N GLY A 186 -32.07 -14.89 15.32
CA GLY A 186 -32.12 -15.40 16.69
C GLY A 186 -31.13 -14.80 17.68
N THR A 187 -30.41 -13.73 17.32
CA THR A 187 -29.38 -13.02 18.11
C THR A 187 -28.16 -13.87 18.55
N PRO A 188 -27.40 -14.47 17.60
CA PRO A 188 -26.04 -14.97 17.90
C PRO A 188 -25.22 -13.89 18.61
N THR A 189 -24.36 -14.29 19.54
CA THR A 189 -23.65 -13.36 20.44
C THR A 189 -22.17 -13.30 20.12
N GLN A 190 -21.64 -12.10 19.89
CA GLN A 190 -20.20 -11.91 19.73
C GLN A 190 -19.48 -12.08 21.08
N ASP A 191 -18.37 -12.84 21.09
CA ASP A 191 -17.47 -13.00 22.23
C ASP A 191 -16.08 -12.42 21.90
N THR A 192 -15.66 -11.41 22.65
CA THR A 192 -14.35 -10.75 22.45
C THR A 192 -13.24 -11.36 23.33
N THR A 193 -13.60 -12.30 24.21
CA THR A 193 -12.72 -12.92 25.21
C THR A 193 -12.37 -14.36 24.85
N ILE A 194 -13.35 -15.16 24.43
CA ILE A 194 -13.16 -16.54 24.00
C ILE A 194 -12.99 -16.51 22.48
N LYS A 195 -11.74 -16.53 22.01
CA LYS A 195 -11.40 -16.54 20.58
C LYS A 195 -10.12 -17.35 20.33
N PRO A 196 -9.96 -17.97 19.15
CA PRO A 196 -8.74 -18.68 18.80
C PRO A 196 -7.57 -17.70 18.67
N THR A 197 -6.36 -18.20 18.86
CA THR A 197 -5.15 -17.43 18.60
C THR A 197 -4.86 -17.44 17.10
N LEU A 198 -4.97 -16.28 16.46
CA LEU A 198 -4.60 -16.06 15.06
C LEU A 198 -3.31 -15.24 14.99
N ASP A 199 -2.54 -15.39 13.91
CA ASP A 199 -1.36 -14.54 13.66
C ASP A 199 -1.73 -13.12 13.20
N ARG A 200 -3.02 -12.89 12.93
CA ARG A 200 -3.58 -11.60 12.54
C ARG A 200 -4.50 -11.02 13.61
N ASP A 201 -5.10 -9.88 13.31
CA ASP A 201 -6.15 -9.30 14.15
C ASP A 201 -7.36 -10.23 14.18
N ASN A 202 -7.82 -10.48 15.40
CA ASN A 202 -9.03 -11.21 15.72
C ASN A 202 -9.70 -10.45 16.86
N SER A 203 -10.75 -9.71 16.54
CA SER A 203 -11.48 -8.89 17.49
C SER A 203 -12.48 -9.71 18.29
N GLY A 204 -13.08 -10.75 17.71
CA GLY A 204 -14.02 -11.61 18.39
C GLY A 204 -14.42 -12.85 17.60
N SER A 205 -15.18 -13.71 18.27
CA SER A 205 -15.77 -14.93 17.71
C SER A 205 -17.29 -14.90 17.89
N MET A 206 -18.00 -15.89 17.34
CA MET A 206 -19.45 -15.95 17.39
C MET A 206 -20.00 -17.14 18.19
N GLY A 207 -20.73 -16.85 19.25
CA GLY A 207 -21.42 -17.82 20.09
C GLY A 207 -22.85 -18.12 19.64
N PHE A 208 -23.22 -19.39 19.67
CA PHE A 208 -24.57 -19.91 19.43
C PHE A 208 -25.07 -20.70 20.64
N ASN A 209 -26.35 -20.57 20.99
CA ASN A 209 -26.96 -21.11 22.22
C ASN A 209 -27.99 -22.23 21.99
N ALA A 210 -27.99 -22.85 20.81
CA ALA A 210 -28.90 -23.93 20.44
C ALA A 210 -30.40 -23.56 20.30
N SER A 211 -30.78 -22.27 20.39
CA SER A 211 -32.19 -21.85 20.47
C SER A 211 -32.60 -20.88 19.35
N GLY A 212 -32.60 -21.33 18.09
CA GLY A 212 -33.11 -20.51 16.98
C GLY A 212 -32.08 -19.57 16.36
N GLU A 213 -30.83 -19.65 16.80
CA GLU A 213 -29.71 -18.83 16.34
C GLU A 213 -29.05 -19.43 15.10
N TYR A 214 -28.93 -18.64 14.04
CA TYR A 214 -28.25 -19.04 12.81
C TYR A 214 -27.91 -17.82 11.95
N MET A 215 -27.14 -18.04 10.89
CA MET A 215 -26.89 -17.02 9.87
C MET A 215 -27.11 -17.58 8.46
N ALA A 216 -27.52 -16.70 7.56
CA ALA A 216 -27.83 -17.04 6.18
C ALA A 216 -27.08 -16.10 5.21
N PRO A 217 -26.16 -16.65 4.38
CA PRO A 217 -25.63 -15.94 3.22
C PRO A 217 -26.75 -15.55 2.26
N ALA A 218 -26.62 -14.40 1.60
CA ALA A 218 -27.66 -13.85 0.72
C ALA A 218 -27.93 -14.69 -0.55
N ASP A 219 -26.90 -15.35 -1.09
CA ASP A 219 -27.01 -16.23 -2.27
C ASP A 219 -26.38 -17.59 -1.97
N VAL A 220 -27.02 -18.65 -2.46
CA VAL A 220 -26.60 -20.04 -2.27
C VAL A 220 -25.89 -20.60 -3.51
N ALA A 221 -26.13 -20.02 -4.70
CA ALA A 221 -25.65 -20.59 -5.96
C ALA A 221 -24.13 -20.85 -5.99
N PRO A 222 -23.26 -19.96 -5.47
CA PRO A 222 -21.80 -20.17 -5.46
C PRO A 222 -21.35 -21.33 -4.57
N PHE A 223 -22.16 -21.71 -3.59
CA PHE A 223 -21.88 -22.84 -2.72
C PHE A 223 -22.34 -24.19 -3.30
N LEU A 224 -22.99 -24.22 -4.48
CA LEU A 224 -23.41 -25.45 -5.16
C LEU A 224 -22.25 -26.15 -5.90
N THR A 225 -21.03 -26.04 -5.38
CA THR A 225 -19.78 -26.50 -6.01
C THR A 225 -19.38 -27.92 -5.62
N LYS A 226 -18.65 -28.59 -6.52
CA LYS A 226 -17.94 -29.86 -6.29
C LYS A 226 -16.72 -29.85 -7.20
N PRO A 227 -15.48 -29.77 -6.69
CA PRO A 227 -15.04 -29.94 -5.31
C PRO A 227 -15.43 -28.83 -4.31
N VAL A 228 -15.18 -29.08 -3.01
CA VAL A 228 -15.42 -28.11 -1.92
C VAL A 228 -14.53 -28.40 -0.70
N THR A 229 -14.13 -27.37 0.03
CA THR A 229 -13.56 -27.47 1.39
C THR A 229 -14.26 -26.49 2.32
N ILE A 230 -14.57 -26.95 3.54
CA ILE A 230 -14.99 -26.09 4.64
C ILE A 230 -13.94 -26.18 5.75
N ALA A 231 -13.53 -25.05 6.31
CA ALA A 231 -12.65 -24.98 7.47
C ALA A 231 -13.19 -23.97 8.48
N ALA A 232 -13.07 -24.24 9.77
CA ALA A 232 -13.57 -23.36 10.83
C ALA A 232 -12.81 -23.59 12.14
N TRP A 233 -12.66 -22.53 12.93
CA TRP A 233 -12.35 -22.67 14.35
C TRP A 233 -13.63 -22.92 15.14
N VAL A 234 -13.58 -23.84 16.09
CA VAL A 234 -14.72 -24.22 16.94
C VAL A 234 -14.26 -24.36 18.39
N TYR A 235 -15.02 -23.75 19.30
CA TYR A 235 -14.90 -23.90 20.73
C TYR A 235 -16.18 -24.48 21.32
N MET A 236 -16.03 -25.55 22.08
CA MET A 236 -17.14 -26.22 22.75
C MET A 236 -17.08 -25.97 24.26
N PRO A 237 -18.08 -25.32 24.85
CA PRO A 237 -18.13 -25.21 26.31
C PRO A 237 -18.51 -26.56 26.94
N ASN A 238 -17.84 -26.94 28.04
CA ASN A 238 -18.11 -28.21 28.71
C ASN A 238 -19.51 -28.30 29.35
N ALA A 239 -20.09 -27.16 29.72
CA ALA A 239 -21.36 -27.06 30.41
C ALA A 239 -22.59 -27.36 29.53
N VAL A 240 -22.41 -27.50 28.21
CA VAL A 240 -23.52 -27.67 27.26
C VAL A 240 -23.28 -28.84 26.30
N ASN A 241 -24.38 -29.45 25.85
CA ASN A 241 -24.33 -30.35 24.69
C ASN A 241 -24.29 -29.52 23.42
N TRP A 242 -23.60 -30.03 22.39
CA TRP A 242 -23.53 -29.45 21.04
C TRP A 242 -24.90 -29.13 20.41
N TYR A 243 -25.98 -29.76 20.90
CA TYR A 243 -27.34 -29.71 20.35
C TYR A 243 -28.42 -29.54 21.44
N ALA A 244 -29.55 -28.92 21.09
CA ALA A 244 -30.67 -28.64 22.01
C ALA A 244 -31.65 -29.80 22.24
N ASN A 245 -31.75 -30.77 21.32
CA ASN A 245 -32.90 -31.67 21.26
C ASN A 245 -32.61 -33.04 21.93
N PRO A 246 -33.41 -33.52 22.90
CA PRO A 246 -33.18 -34.81 23.60
C PRO A 246 -33.20 -36.07 22.71
N GLY A 247 -33.60 -35.96 21.44
CA GLY A 247 -33.72 -37.08 20.50
C GLY A 247 -32.87 -36.97 19.23
N GLY A 248 -31.95 -36.02 19.11
CA GLY A 248 -31.16 -35.84 17.89
C GLY A 248 -29.70 -35.49 18.15
N ASP A 249 -28.77 -36.27 17.60
CA ASP A 249 -27.33 -36.20 17.91
C ASP A 249 -26.52 -35.30 16.97
N ILE A 250 -27.07 -34.23 16.39
CA ILE A 250 -26.33 -33.42 15.39
C ILE A 250 -26.51 -31.91 15.55
N CYS A 251 -25.50 -31.15 15.17
CA CYS A 251 -25.50 -29.68 15.08
C CYS A 251 -24.61 -29.24 13.92
N THR A 252 -24.81 -28.05 13.35
CA THR A 252 -24.15 -27.68 12.09
C THR A 252 -23.38 -26.38 12.22
N ILE A 253 -22.10 -26.42 11.82
CA ILE A 253 -21.25 -25.23 11.73
C ILE A 253 -21.57 -24.51 10.43
N PHE A 254 -21.42 -25.19 9.30
CA PHE A 254 -21.82 -24.72 7.98
C PHE A 254 -22.36 -25.88 7.14
N ASN A 255 -23.38 -25.63 6.33
CA ASN A 255 -23.87 -26.62 5.38
C ASN A 255 -24.58 -26.01 4.18
N VAL A 256 -24.69 -26.81 3.12
CA VAL A 256 -25.51 -26.55 1.94
C VAL A 256 -26.38 -27.76 1.67
N HIS A 257 -27.69 -27.63 1.75
CA HIS A 257 -28.60 -28.78 1.62
C HIS A 257 -30.02 -28.40 1.20
N ASP A 258 -30.68 -29.28 0.43
CA ASP A 258 -32.09 -29.16 0.00
C ASP A 258 -33.08 -29.96 0.87
N GLY A 259 -32.66 -30.36 2.07
CA GLY A 259 -33.39 -31.34 2.90
C GLY A 259 -33.05 -32.81 2.65
N THR A 260 -32.53 -33.18 1.47
CA THR A 260 -32.21 -34.59 1.11
C THR A 260 -30.78 -34.81 0.66
N SER A 261 -30.21 -33.90 -0.13
CA SER A 261 -28.85 -33.95 -0.66
C SER A 261 -28.09 -32.66 -0.35
N GLY A 262 -26.77 -32.79 -0.16
CA GLY A 262 -25.89 -31.68 0.14
C GLY A 262 -24.64 -32.11 0.89
N TYR A 263 -23.96 -31.13 1.47
CA TYR A 263 -22.78 -31.33 2.31
C TYR A 263 -22.85 -30.48 3.58
N SER A 264 -22.22 -30.93 4.64
CA SER A 264 -22.18 -30.21 5.92
C SER A 264 -20.87 -30.45 6.66
N LEU A 265 -20.38 -29.43 7.36
CA LEU A 265 -19.47 -29.57 8.49
C LEU A 265 -20.31 -29.51 9.78
N LEU A 266 -20.42 -30.63 10.49
CA LEU A 266 -21.41 -30.81 11.56
C LEU A 266 -20.83 -31.55 12.77
N GLY A 267 -21.24 -31.19 13.99
CA GLY A 267 -20.90 -31.96 15.19
C GLY A 267 -21.93 -33.07 15.44
N SER A 268 -21.50 -34.21 16.00
CA SER A 268 -22.40 -35.29 16.40
C SER A 268 -22.00 -36.03 17.69
N GLY A 269 -23.01 -36.38 18.50
CA GLY A 269 -22.86 -37.22 19.71
C GLY A 269 -21.92 -36.62 20.77
N THR A 270 -21.15 -37.48 21.46
CA THR A 270 -20.20 -37.11 22.52
C THR A 270 -18.81 -36.78 21.97
N ASP A 271 -18.67 -35.69 21.20
CA ASP A 271 -17.39 -35.05 20.82
C ASP A 271 -16.80 -35.39 19.42
N ASN A 272 -17.63 -35.78 18.45
CA ASN A 272 -17.20 -36.01 17.06
C ASN A 272 -17.63 -34.86 16.13
N VAL A 273 -16.78 -34.47 15.16
CA VAL A 273 -17.19 -33.59 14.04
C VAL A 273 -17.10 -34.34 12.73
N TRP A 274 -18.11 -34.22 11.88
CA TRP A 274 -18.22 -34.93 10.62
C TRP A 274 -18.21 -33.95 9.45
N MET A 275 -17.59 -34.39 8.35
CA MET A 275 -18.04 -33.94 7.05
C MET A 275 -19.07 -34.93 6.51
N PHE A 276 -20.29 -34.45 6.33
CA PHE A 276 -21.44 -35.26 5.99
C PHE A 276 -21.79 -35.16 4.50
N ARG A 277 -22.11 -36.31 3.90
CA ARG A 277 -22.82 -36.45 2.63
C ARG A 277 -23.72 -37.69 2.68
N GLY A 278 -25.05 -37.53 2.62
CA GLY A 278 -25.98 -38.66 2.48
C GLY A 278 -26.02 -39.62 3.69
N ALA A 279 -25.30 -40.76 3.64
CA ALA A 279 -25.23 -41.72 4.75
C ALA A 279 -23.78 -42.00 5.21
N PHE A 280 -22.80 -41.25 4.70
CA PHE A 280 -21.37 -41.49 4.90
C PHE A 280 -20.72 -40.31 5.64
N ASN A 281 -19.80 -40.63 6.56
CA ASN A 281 -19.16 -39.66 7.45
C ASN A 281 -17.63 -39.84 7.39
N ALA A 282 -16.90 -38.73 7.28
CA ALA A 282 -15.48 -38.65 7.63
C ALA A 282 -15.37 -38.01 9.02
N LEU A 283 -14.72 -38.68 9.96
CA LEU A 283 -14.68 -38.34 11.37
C LEU A 283 -13.49 -37.41 11.68
N CYS A 284 -13.76 -36.35 12.43
CA CYS A 284 -12.74 -35.59 13.15
C CYS A 284 -12.65 -36.16 14.57
N THR A 285 -11.45 -36.57 14.97
CA THR A 285 -11.19 -37.15 16.30
C THR A 285 -10.47 -36.16 17.20
N ALA A 286 -10.37 -36.49 18.49
CA ALA A 286 -9.60 -35.75 19.49
C ALA A 286 -10.03 -34.27 19.69
N VAL A 287 -11.31 -34.00 19.51
CA VAL A 287 -11.87 -32.67 19.82
C VAL A 287 -12.25 -32.65 21.30
N THR A 288 -11.65 -31.76 22.07
CA THR A 288 -11.87 -31.65 23.52
C THR A 288 -12.70 -30.41 23.85
N ARG A 289 -13.32 -30.43 25.04
CA ARG A 289 -14.14 -29.31 25.52
C ARG A 289 -13.28 -28.25 26.21
N ASP A 290 -13.83 -27.04 26.27
CA ASP A 290 -13.20 -25.82 26.78
C ASP A 290 -11.87 -25.48 26.09
N THR A 291 -11.71 -25.92 24.84
CA THR A 291 -10.53 -25.67 24.01
C THR A 291 -10.94 -25.36 22.58
N TRP A 292 -10.24 -24.42 21.95
CA TRP A 292 -10.37 -24.14 20.52
C TRP A 292 -9.76 -25.26 19.69
N HIS A 293 -10.48 -25.70 18.67
CA HIS A 293 -9.99 -26.63 17.66
C HIS A 293 -10.26 -26.07 16.27
N HIS A 294 -9.28 -26.21 15.38
CA HIS A 294 -9.52 -25.99 13.96
C HIS A 294 -10.02 -27.29 13.33
N ILE A 295 -11.18 -27.26 12.69
CA ILE A 295 -11.79 -28.41 12.02
C ILE A 295 -11.98 -28.11 10.54
N ALA A 296 -11.66 -29.08 9.70
CA ALA A 296 -11.92 -28.96 8.27
C ALA A 296 -12.42 -30.25 7.63
N GLY A 297 -13.14 -30.10 6.53
CA GLY A 297 -13.55 -31.19 5.66
C GLY A 297 -13.42 -30.82 4.19
N SER A 298 -12.88 -31.72 3.36
CA SER A 298 -12.73 -31.52 1.91
C SER A 298 -13.31 -32.65 1.07
N TYR A 299 -13.98 -32.33 -0.03
CA TYR A 299 -14.52 -33.26 -1.02
C TYR A 299 -13.94 -33.03 -2.41
N LEU A 300 -13.50 -34.11 -3.06
CA LEU A 300 -13.13 -34.13 -4.48
C LEU A 300 -13.42 -35.50 -5.10
N ALA A 301 -14.31 -35.53 -6.11
CA ALA A 301 -14.59 -36.72 -6.93
C ALA A 301 -14.81 -38.02 -6.12
N GLY A 302 -15.66 -37.97 -5.08
CA GLY A 302 -15.96 -39.11 -4.21
C GLY A 302 -14.98 -39.31 -3.05
N ARG A 303 -13.86 -38.60 -3.02
CA ARG A 303 -12.88 -38.61 -1.92
C ARG A 303 -13.24 -37.58 -0.86
N HIS A 304 -13.38 -38.02 0.39
CA HIS A 304 -13.71 -37.23 1.56
C HIS A 304 -12.55 -37.25 2.54
N ARG A 305 -12.15 -36.08 3.04
CA ARG A 305 -11.13 -35.96 4.09
C ARG A 305 -11.62 -35.10 5.23
N SER A 306 -11.16 -35.41 6.44
CA SER A 306 -11.44 -34.65 7.66
C SER A 306 -10.13 -34.32 8.39
N TYR A 307 -10.11 -33.19 9.09
CA TYR A 307 -8.92 -32.70 9.78
C TYR A 307 -9.27 -32.11 11.14
N THR A 308 -8.43 -32.36 12.13
CA THR A 308 -8.46 -31.71 13.46
C THR A 308 -7.11 -31.07 13.68
N ASN A 309 -7.09 -29.78 14.02
CA ASN A 309 -5.88 -29.00 14.31
C ASN A 309 -4.79 -29.17 13.24
N GLY A 310 -5.21 -29.17 11.97
CA GLY A 310 -4.30 -29.27 10.83
C GLY A 310 -3.89 -30.70 10.48
N VAL A 311 -4.20 -31.68 11.33
CA VAL A 311 -3.84 -33.08 11.15
C VAL A 311 -5.01 -33.82 10.51
N LYS A 312 -4.73 -34.54 9.42
CA LYS A 312 -5.71 -35.38 8.73
C LYS A 312 -6.11 -36.57 9.61
N ASN A 313 -7.41 -36.76 9.81
CA ASN A 313 -7.97 -37.90 10.52
C ASN A 313 -8.33 -39.01 9.53
N ASP A 314 -9.31 -38.74 8.66
CA ASP A 314 -9.83 -39.71 7.69
C ASP A 314 -9.58 -39.27 6.25
N ASP A 315 -9.48 -40.27 5.37
CA ASP A 315 -9.31 -40.09 3.93
C ASP A 315 -9.94 -41.28 3.18
N PHE A 316 -11.24 -41.18 2.92
CA PHE A 316 -12.03 -42.25 2.33
C PHE A 316 -12.54 -41.90 0.94
N ASN A 317 -12.64 -42.90 0.07
CA ASN A 317 -13.33 -42.77 -1.21
C ASN A 317 -14.63 -43.57 -1.17
N PHE A 318 -15.76 -42.88 -1.19
CA PHE A 318 -17.10 -43.49 -1.19
C PHE A 318 -17.73 -43.52 -2.59
N GLY A 319 -16.95 -43.20 -3.64
CA GLY A 319 -17.44 -43.06 -5.00
C GLY A 319 -18.17 -41.73 -5.23
N ASP A 320 -18.05 -41.17 -6.43
CA ASP A 320 -18.64 -39.88 -6.77
C ASP A 320 -20.16 -39.99 -6.85
N SER A 321 -20.84 -39.39 -5.88
CA SER A 321 -22.31 -39.37 -5.83
C SER A 321 -22.82 -38.19 -4.99
N LEU A 322 -21.98 -37.17 -4.78
CA LEU A 322 -22.41 -35.93 -4.10
C LEU A 322 -23.38 -35.24 -5.03
N THR A 323 -24.61 -35.06 -4.58
CA THR A 323 -25.64 -34.29 -5.26
C THR A 323 -25.90 -33.06 -4.41
N ILE A 324 -26.04 -31.90 -5.05
CA ILE A 324 -26.43 -30.67 -4.38
C ILE A 324 -27.56 -30.12 -5.25
N GLY A 325 -28.77 -30.02 -4.69
CA GLY A 325 -29.93 -29.54 -5.43
C GLY A 325 -29.88 -28.03 -5.61
N ALA A 326 -30.42 -27.52 -6.72
CA ALA A 326 -30.51 -26.08 -6.97
C ALA A 326 -31.40 -25.34 -5.94
N GLY A 327 -32.29 -26.05 -5.23
CA GLY A 327 -33.09 -25.52 -4.12
C GLY A 327 -32.44 -25.67 -2.74
N SER A 328 -31.12 -25.86 -2.68
CA SER A 328 -30.41 -25.97 -1.40
C SER A 328 -30.40 -24.63 -0.66
N ASN A 329 -30.31 -24.70 0.67
CA ASN A 329 -30.01 -23.53 1.50
C ASN A 329 -28.59 -23.66 2.06
N ALA A 330 -27.87 -22.54 2.14
CA ALA A 330 -26.61 -22.42 2.86
C ALA A 330 -26.86 -21.78 4.23
N TRP A 331 -26.49 -22.46 5.33
CA TRP A 331 -26.66 -21.92 6.69
C TRP A 331 -25.40 -22.08 7.54
N ILE A 332 -25.20 -21.12 8.44
CA ILE A 332 -24.21 -21.18 9.52
C ILE A 332 -24.99 -21.34 10.84
N GLY A 333 -24.59 -22.28 11.68
CA GLY A 333 -25.19 -22.47 13.01
C GLY A 333 -26.54 -23.23 13.02
N ARG A 334 -27.03 -23.73 11.89
CA ARG A 334 -28.28 -24.51 11.79
C ARG A 334 -28.22 -25.57 10.70
N SER A 335 -28.91 -26.70 10.91
CA SER A 335 -29.09 -27.72 9.88
C SER A 335 -30.11 -27.33 8.81
N ALA A 336 -29.71 -27.36 7.54
CA ALA A 336 -30.62 -27.28 6.37
C ALA A 336 -31.30 -28.62 6.02
N ARG A 337 -30.96 -29.68 6.74
CA ARG A 337 -31.60 -30.99 6.58
C ARG A 337 -32.73 -31.21 7.58
N PHE A 338 -32.56 -30.73 8.81
CA PHE A 338 -33.49 -31.04 9.90
C PHE A 338 -33.94 -29.77 10.62
N THR A 339 -35.25 -29.61 10.77
CA THR A 339 -35.85 -28.47 11.47
C THR A 339 -35.59 -28.55 12.97
N GLY A 340 -35.18 -27.44 13.58
CA GLY A 340 -34.95 -27.35 15.04
C GLY A 340 -33.55 -27.76 15.52
N TYR A 341 -32.62 -28.01 14.59
CA TYR A 341 -31.24 -28.39 14.90
C TYR A 341 -30.32 -27.18 14.77
N TYR A 342 -29.93 -26.62 15.90
CA TYR A 342 -29.10 -25.42 16.03
C TYR A 342 -27.78 -25.74 16.71
N LEU A 343 -26.76 -24.96 16.39
CA LEU A 343 -25.44 -25.05 16.98
C LEU A 343 -25.45 -24.53 18.42
N ASN A 344 -24.69 -25.21 19.28
CA ASN A 344 -24.41 -24.77 20.64
C ASN A 344 -22.90 -24.75 20.88
N ALA A 345 -22.23 -23.82 20.22
CA ALA A 345 -20.79 -23.69 20.23
C ALA A 345 -20.42 -22.26 19.84
N THR A 346 -19.16 -21.92 20.09
CA THR A 346 -18.57 -20.70 19.56
C THR A 346 -17.75 -21.06 18.33
N ILE A 347 -17.84 -20.27 17.26
CA ILE A 347 -17.10 -20.47 16.01
C ILE A 347 -16.38 -19.19 15.61
N ASP A 348 -15.34 -19.35 14.80
CA ASP A 348 -14.53 -18.25 14.29
C ASP A 348 -13.91 -18.64 12.93
N ASP A 349 -13.54 -17.65 12.12
CA ASP A 349 -12.75 -17.74 10.88
C ASP A 349 -13.19 -18.89 9.95
N VAL A 350 -14.49 -18.90 9.59
CA VAL A 350 -15.10 -19.92 8.72
C VAL A 350 -14.76 -19.63 7.27
N HIS A 351 -14.15 -20.60 6.60
CA HIS A 351 -13.79 -20.55 5.18
C HIS A 351 -14.57 -21.59 4.38
N VAL A 352 -14.99 -21.21 3.17
CA VAL A 352 -15.54 -22.13 2.17
C VAL A 352 -14.80 -21.94 0.85
N PHE A 353 -14.17 -23.00 0.36
CA PHE A 353 -13.42 -23.02 -0.90
C PHE A 353 -14.18 -23.80 -1.97
N SER A 354 -14.06 -23.39 -3.23
CA SER A 354 -14.60 -24.09 -4.41
C SER A 354 -13.81 -25.33 -4.81
N GLU A 355 -12.93 -25.81 -3.93
CA GLU A 355 -11.98 -26.88 -4.21
C GLU A 355 -11.59 -27.69 -2.98
N ALA A 356 -10.94 -28.84 -3.21
CA ALA A 356 -10.32 -29.63 -2.16
C ALA A 356 -8.90 -29.12 -1.92
N VAL A 357 -8.73 -28.27 -0.90
CA VAL A 357 -7.41 -27.74 -0.55
C VAL A 357 -6.52 -28.85 0.02
N ASP A 358 -5.20 -28.66 -0.07
CA ASP A 358 -4.23 -29.65 0.38
C ASP A 358 -4.02 -29.63 1.89
N ASP A 359 -3.35 -30.66 2.39
CA ASP A 359 -3.06 -30.86 3.81
C ASP A 359 -2.20 -29.72 4.39
N ALA A 360 -1.37 -29.04 3.58
CA ALA A 360 -0.50 -27.95 4.04
C ALA A 360 -1.30 -26.66 4.28
N VAL A 361 -2.25 -26.34 3.41
CA VAL A 361 -3.18 -25.22 3.59
C VAL A 361 -4.01 -25.43 4.86
N ILE A 362 -4.55 -26.64 5.08
CA ILE A 362 -5.30 -26.94 6.31
C ILE A 362 -4.42 -26.82 7.57
N ALA A 363 -3.15 -27.24 7.50
CA ALA A 363 -2.21 -27.07 8.60
C ALA A 363 -1.90 -25.60 8.89
N ARG A 364 -1.82 -24.74 7.86
CA ARG A 364 -1.64 -23.29 8.02
C ARG A 364 -2.83 -22.63 8.70
N LEU A 365 -4.05 -22.90 8.22
CA LEU A 365 -5.29 -22.39 8.82
C LEU A 365 -5.41 -22.80 10.29
N ALA A 366 -5.07 -24.06 10.61
CA ALA A 366 -5.05 -24.56 11.97
C ALA A 366 -3.96 -23.97 12.88
N ALA A 367 -2.91 -23.40 12.30
CA ALA A 367 -1.90 -22.62 13.02
C ALA A 367 -2.29 -21.14 13.17
N GLY A 368 -3.53 -20.78 12.78
CA GLY A 368 -4.04 -19.42 12.83
C GLY A 368 -3.55 -18.52 11.69
N ARG A 369 -2.93 -19.10 10.65
CA ARG A 369 -2.34 -18.39 9.51
C ARG A 369 -3.26 -18.35 8.29
N ASN A 370 -3.02 -17.42 7.36
CA ASN A 370 -3.80 -17.31 6.13
C ASN A 370 -3.56 -18.56 5.27
N ALA A 371 -4.53 -18.92 4.44
CA ALA A 371 -4.42 -20.08 3.55
C ALA A 371 -3.14 -20.04 2.69
N ALA A 372 -2.79 -18.84 2.22
CA ALA A 372 -1.76 -18.54 1.23
C ALA A 372 -1.68 -19.59 0.13
N LYS A 373 -2.77 -19.61 -0.65
CA LYS A 373 -2.96 -20.57 -1.72
C LYS A 373 -3.13 -19.84 -3.04
N ALA A 374 -2.50 -20.39 -4.09
CA ALA A 374 -2.71 -19.99 -5.46
C ALA A 374 -2.99 -21.21 -6.34
N THR A 375 -4.17 -21.25 -6.93
CA THR A 375 -4.56 -22.09 -8.08
C THR A 375 -4.34 -21.37 -9.41
N SER A 376 -4.37 -20.03 -9.38
CA SER A 376 -3.98 -19.16 -10.49
C SER A 376 -3.27 -17.91 -10.00
N THR A 377 -2.55 -17.24 -10.89
CA THR A 377 -1.80 -16.01 -10.61
C THR A 377 -2.25 -14.85 -11.50
N VAL A 378 -2.52 -13.69 -10.89
CA VAL A 378 -2.61 -12.40 -11.59
C VAL A 378 -1.22 -11.79 -11.63
N THR A 379 -0.71 -11.56 -12.84
CA THR A 379 0.60 -10.92 -13.07
C THR A 379 0.41 -9.52 -13.63
N LEU A 380 1.07 -8.52 -13.06
CA LEU A 380 1.00 -7.15 -13.56
C LEU A 380 1.66 -7.02 -14.95
N GLY A 381 0.97 -6.31 -15.84
CA GLY A 381 1.41 -5.89 -17.16
C GLY A 381 1.70 -4.39 -17.26
N SER A 382 1.38 -3.61 -16.22
CA SER A 382 1.59 -2.17 -16.07
C SER A 382 1.75 -1.81 -14.57
N PRO A 383 2.18 -0.58 -14.23
CA PRO A 383 2.03 -0.03 -12.88
C PRO A 383 0.59 -0.14 -12.38
N LEU A 384 0.41 -0.30 -11.07
CA LEU A 384 -0.90 -0.44 -10.44
C LEU A 384 -1.13 0.67 -9.43
N ASP A 385 -2.21 1.44 -9.59
CA ASP A 385 -2.65 2.46 -8.64
C ASP A 385 -4.04 2.13 -8.08
N ILE A 386 -4.19 2.28 -6.77
CA ILE A 386 -5.40 1.92 -6.03
C ILE A 386 -5.73 3.03 -5.05
N ALA A 387 -6.86 3.70 -5.26
CA ALA A 387 -7.34 4.80 -4.44
C ALA A 387 -7.94 4.35 -3.09
N GLY A 388 -8.38 3.10 -3.00
CA GLY A 388 -8.91 2.42 -1.82
C GLY A 388 -8.10 1.18 -1.49
N ASP A 389 -8.77 0.06 -1.19
CA ASP A 389 -8.14 -1.14 -0.64
C ASP A 389 -7.67 -2.12 -1.73
N LEU A 390 -6.49 -2.71 -1.55
CA LEU A 390 -6.06 -3.90 -2.27
C LEU A 390 -6.28 -5.14 -1.39
N THR A 391 -7.13 -6.06 -1.84
CA THR A 391 -7.35 -7.33 -1.15
C THR A 391 -6.88 -8.52 -1.99
N ILE A 392 -6.03 -9.36 -1.42
CA ILE A 392 -5.64 -10.66 -1.97
C ILE A 392 -6.32 -11.76 -1.15
N ALA A 393 -7.58 -12.03 -1.47
CA ALA A 393 -8.43 -12.97 -0.74
C ALA A 393 -7.99 -14.43 -0.94
N SER A 394 -7.56 -14.76 -2.15
CA SER A 394 -6.87 -16.00 -2.52
C SER A 394 -6.19 -15.81 -3.88
N GLY A 395 -5.48 -16.83 -4.38
CA GLY A 395 -4.75 -16.71 -5.64
C GLY A 395 -3.35 -16.14 -5.48
N GLY A 396 -2.61 -16.18 -6.57
CA GLY A 396 -1.29 -15.58 -6.70
C GLY A 396 -1.40 -14.13 -7.18
N PHE A 397 -0.60 -13.25 -6.60
CA PHE A 397 -0.42 -11.89 -7.11
C PHE A 397 1.07 -11.64 -7.34
N ASN A 398 1.46 -11.44 -8.61
CA ASN A 398 2.84 -11.23 -9.02
C ASN A 398 2.99 -9.82 -9.59
N THR A 399 3.84 -9.01 -8.97
CA THR A 399 4.02 -7.60 -9.38
C THR A 399 4.97 -7.44 -10.58
N ALA A 400 5.64 -8.51 -10.98
CA ALA A 400 6.64 -8.51 -12.05
C ALA A 400 7.73 -7.43 -11.84
N ALA A 401 7.77 -6.40 -12.67
CA ALA A 401 8.73 -5.30 -12.57
C ALA A 401 8.04 -3.93 -12.49
N TYR A 402 6.83 -3.90 -11.94
CA TYR A 402 5.99 -2.71 -11.88
C TYR A 402 5.80 -2.21 -10.45
N ASP A 403 5.73 -0.89 -10.32
CA ASP A 403 5.43 -0.20 -9.06
C ASP A 403 3.95 -0.36 -8.70
N ILE A 404 3.67 -0.34 -7.39
CA ILE A 404 2.31 -0.37 -6.85
C ILE A 404 2.12 0.81 -5.91
N SER A 405 1.00 1.49 -6.02
CA SER A 405 0.54 2.54 -5.10
C SER A 405 -0.82 2.14 -4.54
N VAL A 406 -0.94 2.15 -3.21
CA VAL A 406 -2.20 1.86 -2.51
C VAL A 406 -2.47 2.98 -1.50
N ALA A 407 -3.62 3.63 -1.65
CA ALA A 407 -4.08 4.69 -0.74
C ALA A 407 -4.97 4.17 0.40
N GLY A 408 -5.62 3.02 0.25
CA GLY A 408 -6.30 2.31 1.34
C GLY A 408 -5.45 1.18 1.92
N SER A 409 -6.10 0.16 2.48
CA SER A 409 -5.43 -0.96 3.15
C SER A 409 -4.81 -1.95 2.15
N TRP A 410 -3.69 -2.56 2.55
CA TRP A 410 -3.14 -3.74 1.91
C TRP A 410 -3.56 -4.99 2.71
N LEU A 411 -4.42 -5.83 2.12
CA LEU A 411 -5.07 -6.95 2.81
C LEU A 411 -4.79 -8.29 2.10
N ASN A 412 -3.69 -8.96 2.43
CA ASN A 412 -3.43 -10.33 1.96
C ASN A 412 -4.07 -11.37 2.90
N SER A 413 -5.39 -11.51 2.79
CA SER A 413 -6.22 -12.34 3.68
C SER A 413 -6.27 -13.82 3.28
N GLY A 414 -5.57 -14.26 2.23
CA GLY A 414 -5.53 -15.68 1.86
C GLY A 414 -4.70 -16.05 0.64
N GLY A 415 -4.13 -15.10 -0.08
CA GLY A 415 -3.35 -15.33 -1.29
C GLY A 415 -1.84 -15.51 -1.10
N VAL A 416 -1.15 -15.72 -2.22
CA VAL A 416 0.31 -15.80 -2.34
C VAL A 416 0.80 -14.54 -3.05
N PHE A 417 1.43 -13.64 -2.31
CA PHE A 417 2.04 -12.47 -2.90
C PHE A 417 3.48 -12.78 -3.33
N THR A 418 3.80 -12.48 -4.58
CA THR A 418 5.14 -12.59 -5.16
C THR A 418 5.62 -11.20 -5.51
N ALA A 419 6.48 -10.65 -4.64
CA ALA A 419 7.09 -9.36 -4.89
C ALA A 419 8.05 -9.41 -6.09
N GLY A 420 7.97 -8.36 -6.90
CA GLY A 420 8.90 -8.07 -7.98
C GLY A 420 10.19 -7.42 -7.51
N THR A 421 10.79 -6.60 -8.38
CA THR A 421 12.00 -5.81 -8.04
C THR A 421 11.70 -4.38 -7.61
N ARG A 422 10.42 -4.00 -7.60
CA ARG A 422 9.91 -2.64 -7.43
C ARG A 422 9.28 -2.44 -6.06
N THR A 423 9.09 -1.17 -5.72
CA THR A 423 8.57 -0.74 -4.41
C THR A 423 7.05 -0.81 -4.37
N VAL A 424 6.51 -1.31 -3.26
CA VAL A 424 5.10 -1.08 -2.90
C VAL A 424 5.02 0.20 -2.09
N LYS A 425 4.22 1.16 -2.55
CA LYS A 425 3.98 2.44 -1.89
C LYS A 425 2.62 2.47 -1.22
N LEU A 426 2.60 2.85 0.05
CA LEU A 426 1.41 3.02 0.88
C LEU A 426 1.21 4.52 1.13
N VAL A 427 0.30 5.14 0.37
CA VAL A 427 0.27 6.61 0.15
C VAL A 427 -0.94 7.31 0.77
N GLY A 428 -1.85 6.54 1.35
CA GLY A 428 -3.14 6.97 1.88
C GLY A 428 -3.10 8.18 2.81
N PRO A 429 -3.92 9.22 2.57
CA PRO A 429 -4.00 10.39 3.44
C PRO A 429 -4.78 10.13 4.74
N ALA A 430 -5.39 8.95 4.90
CA ALA A 430 -6.10 8.53 6.11
C ALA A 430 -5.36 7.41 6.88
N GLY A 431 -4.22 6.95 6.37
CA GLY A 431 -3.58 5.71 6.80
C GLY A 431 -4.36 4.48 6.32
N GLY A 432 -3.93 3.30 6.77
CA GLY A 432 -4.53 2.04 6.36
C GLY A 432 -4.05 0.87 7.21
N THR A 433 -4.55 -0.31 6.90
CA THR A 433 -4.11 -1.57 7.53
C THR A 433 -3.15 -2.30 6.60
N ILE A 434 -2.14 -2.95 7.17
CA ILE A 434 -1.23 -3.84 6.45
C ILE A 434 -1.39 -5.26 7.02
N ASP A 435 -1.93 -6.15 6.21
CA ASP A 435 -1.84 -7.60 6.38
C ASP A 435 -1.00 -8.16 5.23
N GLY A 436 0.27 -8.49 5.49
CA GLY A 436 1.16 -9.10 4.50
C GLY A 436 0.81 -10.56 4.17
N GLY A 437 -0.09 -11.19 4.92
CA GLY A 437 -0.49 -12.59 4.74
C GLY A 437 0.64 -13.61 4.93
N GLY A 438 1.73 -13.19 5.57
CA GLY A 438 2.96 -13.95 5.70
C GLY A 438 3.81 -14.04 4.42
N SER A 439 3.56 -13.17 3.45
CA SER A 439 4.41 -12.98 2.26
C SER A 439 5.29 -11.74 2.45
N ALA A 440 6.49 -11.75 1.87
CA ALA A 440 7.42 -10.63 1.95
C ALA A 440 7.15 -9.58 0.86
N PHE A 441 7.30 -8.31 1.22
CA PHE A 441 7.51 -7.24 0.25
C PHE A 441 8.97 -7.23 -0.21
N ALA A 442 9.24 -6.74 -1.41
CA ALA A 442 10.60 -6.42 -1.82
C ALA A 442 11.04 -5.16 -1.07
N ASP A 443 10.67 -3.98 -1.59
CA ASP A 443 10.79 -2.70 -0.88
C ASP A 443 9.38 -2.24 -0.48
N LEU A 444 9.22 -1.69 0.72
CA LEU A 444 7.96 -1.12 1.22
C LEU A 444 8.19 0.35 1.62
N HIS A 445 7.40 1.25 1.06
CA HIS A 445 7.50 2.69 1.33
C HIS A 445 6.18 3.24 1.85
N LEU A 446 6.18 3.72 3.08
CA LEU A 446 5.07 4.49 3.66
C LEU A 446 5.27 5.96 3.32
N ALA A 447 4.69 6.38 2.20
CA ALA A 447 4.79 7.73 1.64
C ALA A 447 3.52 8.55 1.96
N VAL A 448 3.58 9.88 1.84
CA VAL A 448 2.39 10.75 1.83
C VAL A 448 2.10 11.12 0.38
N VAL A 449 0.82 11.31 0.01
CA VAL A 449 0.39 11.66 -1.37
C VAL A 449 1.26 12.75 -2.03
N ALA A 450 1.70 13.76 -1.27
CA ALA A 450 2.55 14.84 -1.78
C ALA A 450 3.97 14.41 -2.22
N GLU A 451 4.44 13.24 -1.81
CA GLU A 451 5.75 12.68 -2.18
C GLU A 451 5.70 11.85 -3.48
N ASN A 452 4.52 11.53 -4.00
CA ASN A 452 4.38 10.86 -5.31
C ASN A 452 4.64 11.83 -6.48
N ASP A 453 4.25 13.09 -6.30
CA ASP A 453 4.49 14.15 -7.29
C ASP A 453 5.82 14.88 -7.05
N LEU A 454 6.60 14.51 -6.02
CA LEU A 454 7.90 15.11 -5.76
C LEU A 454 8.92 14.64 -6.81
N ILE A 455 9.38 15.59 -7.64
CA ILE A 455 10.31 15.36 -8.74
C ILE A 455 11.76 15.40 -8.29
N VAL A 456 12.11 16.27 -7.34
CA VAL A 456 13.44 16.29 -6.76
C VAL A 456 13.37 16.88 -5.36
N TYR A 457 14.12 16.30 -4.43
CA TYR A 457 14.32 16.82 -3.08
C TYR A 457 15.79 16.70 -2.70
N LEU A 458 16.47 17.85 -2.69
CA LEU A 458 17.88 17.97 -2.31
C LEU A 458 17.95 18.61 -0.91
N PRO A 459 18.10 17.80 0.16
CA PRO A 459 18.21 18.30 1.53
C PRO A 459 19.58 18.90 1.85
N PHE A 460 20.61 18.65 1.03
CA PHE A 460 21.99 19.11 1.27
C PHE A 460 22.62 18.65 2.61
N ASP A 461 22.22 17.44 3.03
CA ASP A 461 22.68 16.79 4.25
C ASP A 461 23.90 15.87 4.07
N ASP A 462 24.45 15.75 2.86
CA ASP A 462 25.49 14.76 2.54
C ASP A 462 26.85 15.08 3.19
N GLY A 463 27.09 16.35 3.52
CA GLY A 463 28.17 16.82 4.39
C GLY A 463 29.60 16.77 3.83
N ALA A 464 29.83 16.11 2.69
CA ALA A 464 31.13 16.09 2.01
C ALA A 464 31.03 15.57 0.56
N GLY A 465 32.07 15.85 -0.24
CA GLY A 465 32.20 15.34 -1.61
C GLY A 465 31.44 16.17 -2.63
N THR A 466 31.22 15.59 -3.82
CA THR A 466 30.55 16.25 -4.95
C THR A 466 29.17 15.66 -5.26
N ASN A 467 28.77 14.60 -4.58
CA ASN A 467 27.44 14.02 -4.76
C ASN A 467 26.46 14.77 -3.88
N VAL A 468 25.30 15.08 -4.44
CA VAL A 468 24.15 15.63 -3.74
C VAL A 468 23.03 14.63 -3.91
N ASN A 469 22.60 13.97 -2.84
CA ASN A 469 21.61 12.91 -2.98
C ASN A 469 20.19 13.49 -3.09
N ASP A 470 19.40 12.94 -4.02
CA ASP A 470 17.97 13.18 -4.09
C ASP A 470 17.22 12.25 -3.13
N ALA A 471 16.55 12.83 -2.15
CA ALA A 471 15.74 12.11 -1.17
C ALA A 471 14.33 11.76 -1.70
N SER A 472 13.97 12.21 -2.91
CA SER A 472 12.73 11.80 -3.57
C SER A 472 12.81 10.35 -4.11
N ALA A 473 11.67 9.80 -4.50
CA ALA A 473 11.61 8.47 -5.12
C ALA A 473 12.09 8.44 -6.59
N THR A 474 12.44 9.58 -7.19
CA THR A 474 12.78 9.67 -8.62
C THR A 474 14.26 9.46 -8.92
N GLY A 475 15.13 9.59 -7.91
CA GLY A 475 16.58 9.37 -8.06
C GLY A 475 17.27 10.43 -8.92
N ASN A 476 16.76 11.67 -8.91
CA ASN A 476 17.31 12.82 -9.61
C ASN A 476 18.50 13.41 -8.82
N ASP A 477 19.51 12.57 -8.54
CA ASP A 477 20.71 12.95 -7.79
C ASP A 477 21.44 14.11 -8.49
N GLY A 478 21.93 15.03 -7.65
CA GLY A 478 22.74 16.16 -8.07
C GLY A 478 24.25 15.87 -8.02
N THR A 479 24.99 16.65 -8.79
CA THR A 479 26.45 16.76 -8.71
C THR A 479 26.80 18.20 -8.41
N LEU A 480 27.44 18.44 -7.26
CA LEU A 480 28.06 19.71 -6.93
C LEU A 480 29.28 19.92 -7.81
N LEU A 481 29.25 21.01 -8.58
CA LEU A 481 30.39 21.54 -9.30
C LEU A 481 30.98 22.68 -8.47
N ASP A 482 32.16 22.43 -7.92
CA ASP A 482 32.96 23.36 -7.12
C ASP A 482 34.37 23.40 -7.72
N ASN A 483 34.88 24.59 -8.06
CA ASN A 483 36.24 24.76 -8.57
C ASN A 483 37.28 24.96 -7.46
N ASP A 484 36.86 25.08 -6.19
CA ASP A 484 37.70 25.23 -4.98
C ASP A 484 37.48 24.07 -3.96
N ALA A 485 37.00 22.92 -4.46
CA ALA A 485 36.99 21.55 -3.93
C ALA A 485 36.71 21.25 -2.43
N THR A 486 36.48 22.21 -1.54
CA THR A 486 36.39 21.97 -0.08
C THR A 486 35.53 22.96 0.72
N ALA A 487 34.87 23.96 0.11
CA ALA A 487 34.22 25.05 0.86
C ALA A 487 32.69 25.14 0.74
N ALA A 488 32.03 24.25 -0.02
CA ALA A 488 30.59 24.36 -0.26
C ALA A 488 29.71 23.79 0.86
N TRP A 489 30.07 22.69 1.53
CA TRP A 489 29.24 22.11 2.61
C TRP A 489 29.30 22.94 3.89
N ASN A 490 28.14 23.29 4.45
CA ASN A 490 28.01 24.15 5.62
C ASN A 490 27.14 23.49 6.70
N ALA A 491 27.41 23.75 7.97
CA ALA A 491 26.65 23.21 9.11
C ALA A 491 25.57 24.18 9.64
N ASP A 492 25.48 25.39 9.09
CA ASP A 492 24.43 26.36 9.38
C ASP A 492 23.17 25.97 8.61
N THR A 493 22.09 25.66 9.32
CA THR A 493 20.83 25.15 8.76
C THR A 493 19.62 25.94 9.28
N PRO A 494 18.48 25.94 8.58
CA PRO A 494 17.25 26.57 9.05
C PRO A 494 16.77 25.95 10.37
N ALA A 495 16.79 26.73 11.45
CA ALA A 495 16.33 26.29 12.77
C ALA A 495 14.82 25.98 12.84
N ALA A 496 14.06 26.32 11.81
CA ALA A 496 12.64 25.98 11.70
C ALA A 496 12.42 24.52 11.29
N ILE A 497 13.37 23.88 10.61
CA ILE A 497 13.25 22.49 10.18
C ILE A 497 13.22 21.57 11.41
N ASP A 498 12.11 20.83 11.54
CA ASP A 498 11.78 20.02 12.73
C ASP A 498 12.18 18.55 12.59
N PHE A 499 12.68 18.16 11.41
CA PHE A 499 13.26 16.86 11.10
C PHE A 499 14.80 16.94 11.00
N ALA A 500 15.46 15.83 10.69
CA ALA A 500 16.90 15.78 10.56
C ALA A 500 17.37 16.71 9.43
N ASN A 501 18.14 17.73 9.80
CA ASN A 501 18.84 18.61 8.87
C ASN A 501 20.22 18.91 9.48
N VAL A 502 21.26 18.39 8.85
CA VAL A 502 22.64 18.37 9.32
C VAL A 502 23.57 19.25 8.48
N GLY A 503 23.13 19.74 7.33
CA GLY A 503 23.94 20.63 6.51
C GLY A 503 23.16 21.43 5.47
N SER A 504 23.81 22.45 4.94
CA SER A 504 23.36 23.24 3.80
C SER A 504 24.50 23.40 2.80
N LEU A 505 24.20 23.93 1.61
CA LEU A 505 25.23 24.27 0.62
C LEU A 505 25.47 25.78 0.55
N SER A 506 26.74 26.14 0.52
CA SER A 506 27.29 27.48 0.36
C SER A 506 27.64 27.74 -1.09
N PHE A 507 27.10 28.83 -1.62
CA PHE A 507 27.33 29.32 -2.97
C PHE A 507 28.01 30.69 -2.86
N ASP A 508 29.11 30.85 -3.58
CA ASP A 508 30.03 32.00 -3.44
C ASP A 508 29.69 33.18 -4.36
N GLY A 509 28.68 33.04 -5.22
CA GLY A 509 28.34 34.04 -6.21
C GLY A 509 29.21 34.03 -7.46
N ASP A 510 29.93 32.94 -7.71
CA ASP A 510 30.70 32.67 -8.93
C ASP A 510 30.34 31.29 -9.51
N ALA A 511 31.23 30.29 -9.40
CA ALA A 511 31.14 29.05 -10.18
C ALA A 511 30.59 27.84 -9.40
N ASN A 512 30.11 28.04 -8.17
CA ASN A 512 29.58 26.95 -7.35
C ASN A 512 28.10 26.73 -7.65
N TYR A 513 27.76 25.53 -8.10
CA TYR A 513 26.36 25.15 -8.35
C TYR A 513 26.17 23.64 -8.40
N VAL A 514 24.92 23.20 -8.29
CA VAL A 514 24.56 21.79 -8.42
C VAL A 514 23.92 21.56 -9.79
N THR A 515 24.36 20.52 -10.49
CA THR A 515 23.73 20.00 -11.71
C THR A 515 22.99 18.72 -11.42
N VAL A 516 21.72 18.64 -11.81
CA VAL A 516 20.93 17.40 -11.83
C VAL A 516 20.71 17.04 -13.31
N THR A 517 20.99 15.78 -13.66
CA THR A 517 20.90 15.29 -15.05
C THR A 517 19.48 15.45 -15.60
N ASP A 518 19.35 15.75 -16.89
CA ASP A 518 18.03 15.85 -17.52
C ASP A 518 17.24 14.54 -17.39
N HIS A 519 15.94 14.67 -17.12
CA HIS A 519 15.01 13.57 -16.95
C HIS A 519 13.62 14.01 -17.43
N ALA A 520 12.81 13.06 -17.88
CA ALA A 520 11.47 13.33 -18.39
C ALA A 520 10.56 14.01 -17.35
N SER A 521 10.79 13.78 -16.05
CA SER A 521 10.07 14.44 -14.97
C SER A 521 10.33 15.95 -14.87
N HIS A 522 11.33 16.48 -15.58
CA HIS A 522 11.60 17.92 -15.66
C HIS A 522 10.88 18.58 -16.85
N HIS A 523 10.14 17.81 -17.66
CA HIS A 523 9.52 18.28 -18.90
C HIS A 523 8.03 18.44 -18.68
N PHE A 524 7.55 19.67 -18.78
CA PHE A 524 6.15 20.01 -18.53
C PHE A 524 5.44 20.41 -19.82
N VAL A 525 4.18 20.01 -19.95
CA VAL A 525 3.27 20.36 -21.04
C VAL A 525 2.06 21.15 -20.51
N ALA A 526 1.15 21.57 -21.39
CA ALA A 526 -0.07 22.28 -20.97
C ALA A 526 -0.93 21.41 -20.05
N GLY A 527 -1.41 22.00 -18.95
CA GLY A 527 -2.19 21.33 -17.91
C GLY A 527 -1.35 20.77 -16.77
N ASP A 528 -0.04 20.56 -16.99
CA ASP A 528 0.85 20.14 -15.92
C ASP A 528 1.04 21.26 -14.89
N SER A 529 1.40 20.86 -13.67
CA SER A 529 1.62 21.79 -12.58
C SER A 529 3.02 21.64 -12.00
N ILE A 530 3.55 22.74 -11.47
CA ILE A 530 4.84 22.80 -10.82
C ILE A 530 4.73 23.54 -9.49
N THR A 531 5.40 23.01 -8.47
CA THR A 531 5.78 23.77 -7.28
C THR A 531 7.29 23.69 -7.08
N ILE A 532 7.95 24.82 -6.85
CA ILE A 532 9.38 24.88 -6.47
C ILE A 532 9.48 25.57 -5.12
N SER A 533 10.27 25.02 -4.21
CA SER A 533 10.56 25.64 -2.91
C SER A 533 12.02 25.46 -2.49
N ALA A 534 12.54 26.38 -1.70
CA ALA A 534 13.84 26.24 -1.04
C ALA A 534 13.90 27.09 0.22
N TRP A 535 14.75 26.68 1.16
CA TRP A 535 15.26 27.58 2.19
C TRP A 535 16.50 28.30 1.67
N ILE A 536 16.54 29.62 1.86
CA ILE A 536 17.62 30.49 1.39
C ILE A 536 18.14 31.36 2.53
N LYS A 537 19.46 31.57 2.59
CA LYS A 537 20.12 32.54 3.46
C LYS A 537 21.06 33.43 2.64
N PRO A 538 20.52 34.49 2.00
CA PRO A 538 21.34 35.41 1.23
C PRO A 538 22.34 36.15 2.13
N THR A 539 23.57 36.32 1.64
CA THR A 539 24.64 37.03 2.39
C THR A 539 24.40 38.53 2.50
N ALA A 540 23.73 39.12 1.52
CA ALA A 540 23.40 40.53 1.46
C ALA A 540 22.11 40.76 0.65
N GLN A 541 21.54 41.97 0.76
CA GLN A 541 20.45 42.37 -0.13
C GLN A 541 20.89 42.22 -1.58
N PRO A 542 20.07 41.56 -2.42
CA PRO A 542 20.46 41.32 -3.81
C PRO A 542 20.45 42.63 -4.59
N ASN A 543 21.54 42.92 -5.29
CA ASN A 543 21.68 44.07 -6.20
C ASN A 543 21.63 43.66 -7.69
N ARG A 544 21.49 42.36 -7.95
CA ARG A 544 21.31 41.67 -9.23
C ARG A 544 20.37 40.48 -9.03
N TRP A 545 19.89 39.88 -10.11
CA TRP A 545 19.16 38.61 -10.04
C TRP A 545 20.09 37.45 -9.63
N GLN A 546 19.58 36.53 -8.83
CA GLN A 546 20.29 35.35 -8.33
C GLN A 546 19.36 34.14 -8.40
N ALA A 547 19.78 33.11 -9.13
CA ALA A 547 18.97 31.91 -9.35
C ALA A 547 18.98 30.97 -8.14
N ILE A 548 17.81 30.48 -7.78
CA ILE A 548 17.66 29.46 -6.74
C ILE A 548 17.64 28.09 -7.41
N LEU A 549 16.73 27.90 -8.36
CA LEU A 549 16.63 26.69 -9.19
C LEU A 549 16.22 27.07 -10.62
N ALA A 550 16.87 26.49 -11.62
CA ALA A 550 16.66 26.78 -13.04
C ALA A 550 16.73 25.52 -13.90
N LYS A 551 16.00 25.48 -15.02
CA LYS A 551 16.08 24.40 -16.00
C LYS A 551 16.66 24.87 -17.33
N GLY A 552 17.78 24.24 -17.71
CA GLY A 552 18.41 24.35 -19.01
C GLY A 552 19.05 25.70 -19.33
N ASN A 553 19.88 25.73 -20.37
CA ASN A 553 20.63 26.92 -20.79
C ASN A 553 19.76 27.99 -21.47
N ASN A 554 18.55 27.62 -21.91
CA ASN A 554 17.55 28.55 -22.43
C ASN A 554 16.50 28.96 -21.40
N PHE A 555 16.64 28.51 -20.15
CA PHE A 555 15.80 28.88 -19.00
C PHE A 555 14.33 28.53 -19.23
N ALA A 556 14.07 27.25 -19.47
CA ALA A 556 12.72 26.71 -19.64
C ALA A 556 11.80 27.21 -18.52
N TYR A 557 12.28 27.10 -17.27
CA TYR A 557 11.72 27.74 -16.09
C TYR A 557 12.80 28.05 -15.05
N VAL A 558 12.56 29.05 -14.19
CA VAL A 558 13.51 29.47 -13.14
C VAL A 558 12.79 30.14 -11.96
N LEU A 559 13.16 29.76 -10.73
CA LEU A 559 12.84 30.48 -9.49
C LEU A 559 14.09 31.25 -9.04
N TYR A 560 13.94 32.55 -8.80
CA TYR A 560 15.07 33.44 -8.53
C TYR A 560 14.61 34.68 -7.76
N PHE A 561 15.56 35.36 -7.14
CA PHE A 561 15.31 36.59 -6.41
C PHE A 561 16.37 37.64 -6.74
N GLY A 562 16.01 38.92 -6.64
CA GLY A 562 16.94 40.03 -6.89
C GLY A 562 16.34 41.25 -7.55
N ALA A 563 17.21 42.06 -8.14
CA ALA A 563 16.88 43.39 -8.63
C ALA A 563 16.99 43.54 -10.14
N GLY A 564 15.85 43.80 -10.79
CA GLY A 564 15.79 44.23 -12.20
C GLY A 564 15.91 45.75 -12.30
N GLY A 565 17.13 46.26 -12.52
CA GLY A 565 17.42 47.68 -12.80
C GLY A 565 17.10 48.66 -11.65
N ALA A 566 18.15 49.21 -11.03
CA ALA A 566 18.12 50.23 -9.97
C ALA A 566 17.66 49.80 -8.55
N GLY A 567 17.92 48.55 -8.14
CA GLY A 567 18.12 48.23 -6.71
C GLY A 567 16.92 47.73 -5.89
N ASP A 568 15.94 47.06 -6.48
CA ASP A 568 14.78 46.51 -5.75
C ASP A 568 14.91 45.00 -5.48
N GLY A 569 14.81 44.53 -4.23
CA GLY A 569 14.65 43.09 -3.92
C GLY A 569 13.28 42.55 -4.34
N ARG A 570 13.24 41.58 -5.26
CA ARG A 570 12.02 40.90 -5.73
C ARG A 570 12.18 39.38 -5.70
N LEU A 571 11.10 38.65 -5.49
CA LEU A 571 11.02 37.21 -5.76
C LEU A 571 10.30 37.01 -7.09
N ALA A 572 10.78 36.09 -7.92
CA ALA A 572 10.23 35.91 -9.25
C ALA A 572 10.33 34.47 -9.77
N PHE A 573 9.38 34.15 -10.64
CA PHE A 573 9.37 32.94 -11.44
C PHE A 573 9.38 33.32 -12.92
N GLY A 574 10.29 32.74 -13.68
CA GLY A 574 10.49 33.03 -15.10
C GLY A 574 10.33 31.77 -15.92
N MET A 575 9.89 31.93 -17.17
CA MET A 575 9.80 30.84 -18.13
C MET A 575 10.09 31.33 -19.54
N ASN A 576 10.61 30.42 -20.38
CA ASN A 576 10.84 30.67 -21.79
C ASN A 576 9.86 29.85 -22.64
N ALA A 577 8.94 30.57 -23.29
CA ALA A 577 7.85 30.00 -24.07
C ALA A 577 7.58 30.87 -25.32
N ALA A 578 8.40 30.69 -26.36
CA ALA A 578 8.44 31.56 -27.55
C ALA A 578 8.79 33.04 -27.25
N GLY A 579 9.53 33.25 -26.15
CA GLY A 579 9.87 34.55 -25.59
C GLY A 579 10.05 34.41 -24.07
N TYR A 580 10.85 35.28 -23.46
CA TYR A 580 11.04 35.28 -22.01
C TYR A 580 9.89 36.02 -21.33
N SER A 581 9.30 35.40 -20.31
CA SER A 581 8.28 36.00 -19.47
C SER A 581 8.60 35.77 -18.00
N GLN A 582 8.28 36.75 -17.16
CA GLN A 582 8.54 36.67 -15.72
C GLN A 582 7.30 37.08 -14.93
N PHE A 583 6.93 36.26 -13.95
CA PHE A 583 6.02 36.61 -12.86
C PHE A 583 6.83 37.05 -11.65
N ALA A 584 6.83 38.33 -11.33
CA ALA A 584 7.61 38.89 -10.22
C ALA A 584 6.70 39.57 -9.21
N SER A 585 7.13 39.62 -7.94
CA SER A 585 6.57 40.53 -6.95
C SER A 585 6.75 41.99 -7.40
N ASN A 586 5.67 42.72 -7.71
CA ASN A 586 5.71 44.18 -7.83
C ASN A 586 5.10 44.83 -6.59
N GLY A 587 5.78 45.85 -6.06
CA GLY A 587 5.39 46.59 -4.85
C GLY A 587 6.59 46.84 -3.95
N PRO A 588 6.45 47.43 -2.74
CA PRO A 588 7.60 47.87 -1.95
C PRO A 588 8.61 46.73 -1.81
N VAL A 589 9.87 47.03 -2.12
CA VAL A 589 11.04 46.16 -2.06
C VAL A 589 10.88 45.05 -1.03
N ILE A 590 10.89 43.79 -1.48
CA ILE A 590 11.06 42.65 -0.57
C ILE A 590 12.45 42.85 0.05
N THR A 591 12.45 43.18 1.34
CA THR A 591 13.67 43.27 2.12
C THR A 591 13.94 41.88 2.68
N PHE A 592 14.79 41.12 1.99
CA PHE A 592 15.23 39.81 2.49
C PHE A 592 16.01 40.01 3.78
N VAL A 593 15.69 39.33 4.86
CA VAL A 593 16.39 39.54 6.12
C VAL A 593 17.73 38.82 6.01
N THR A 594 18.83 39.57 5.84
CA THR A 594 20.16 39.00 5.62
C THR A 594 21.07 39.18 6.85
N PRO A 595 21.91 38.18 7.21
CA PRO A 595 21.96 36.82 6.69
C PRO A 595 21.08 35.89 7.55
N THR A 596 19.78 35.79 7.26
CA THR A 596 18.86 34.89 7.98
C THR A 596 18.16 33.94 7.02
N TRP A 597 17.84 32.74 7.51
CA TRP A 597 17.10 31.73 6.76
C TRP A 597 15.67 32.21 6.50
N GLN A 598 15.26 32.11 5.23
CA GLN A 598 13.91 32.40 4.77
C GLN A 598 13.45 31.32 3.80
N HIS A 599 12.17 31.01 3.80
CA HIS A 599 11.60 30.04 2.87
C HIS A 599 10.97 30.75 1.67
N VAL A 600 11.30 30.32 0.46
CA VAL A 600 10.74 30.86 -0.79
C VAL A 600 10.09 29.75 -1.58
N ALA A 601 8.95 30.05 -2.23
CA ALA A 601 8.30 29.09 -3.11
C ALA A 601 7.51 29.75 -4.24
N VAL A 602 7.23 28.97 -5.28
CA VAL A 602 6.28 29.29 -6.34
C VAL A 602 5.42 28.07 -6.64
N VAL A 603 4.14 28.31 -6.96
CA VAL A 603 3.24 27.33 -7.60
C VAL A 603 2.79 27.87 -8.94
N HIS A 604 2.64 27.00 -9.95
CA HIS A 604 2.15 27.37 -11.28
C HIS A 604 1.60 26.17 -12.06
N THR A 605 0.50 26.36 -12.77
CA THR A 605 -0.07 25.41 -13.73
C THR A 605 0.16 25.95 -15.14
N PHE A 606 0.84 25.18 -15.98
CA PHE A 606 1.21 25.60 -17.32
C PHE A 606 -0.03 25.67 -18.24
N GLY A 607 -0.20 26.80 -18.93
CA GLY A 607 -1.44 27.07 -19.66
C GLY A 607 -2.59 27.62 -18.81
N ASP A 608 -2.31 28.02 -17.56
CA ASP A 608 -3.16 28.88 -16.74
C ASP A 608 -2.29 29.93 -16.03
N GLY A 609 -2.15 31.10 -16.62
CA GLY A 609 -1.35 32.19 -16.05
C GLY A 609 -1.90 32.73 -14.73
N THR A 610 -3.16 32.41 -14.41
CA THR A 610 -3.84 32.82 -13.19
C THR A 610 -3.49 31.97 -11.96
N SER A 611 -2.95 30.78 -12.18
CA SER A 611 -2.52 29.82 -11.16
C SER A 611 -1.25 30.24 -10.40
N THR A 612 -0.48 31.19 -10.93
CA THR A 612 0.86 31.53 -10.41
C THR A 612 0.78 32.27 -9.08
N ILE A 613 1.41 31.71 -8.04
CA ILE A 613 1.51 32.35 -6.72
C ILE A 613 2.94 32.21 -6.19
N LEU A 614 3.52 33.34 -5.78
CA LEU A 614 4.81 33.38 -5.08
C LEU A 614 4.60 33.42 -3.58
N TYR A 615 5.47 32.77 -2.82
CA TYR A 615 5.41 32.70 -1.37
C TYR A 615 6.75 33.10 -0.74
N LEU A 616 6.68 33.84 0.37
CA LEU A 616 7.81 34.15 1.23
C LEU A 616 7.42 33.79 2.68
N ASP A 617 8.26 32.99 3.33
CA ASP A 617 8.07 32.49 4.70
C ASP A 617 6.66 31.88 4.91
N GLY A 618 6.23 31.09 3.92
CA GLY A 618 4.95 30.37 3.93
C GLY A 618 3.73 31.23 3.59
N ARG A 619 3.92 32.52 3.27
CA ARG A 619 2.83 33.47 3.02
C ARG A 619 2.77 33.86 1.55
N ALA A 620 1.60 33.75 0.95
CA ALA A 620 1.35 34.17 -0.43
C ALA A 620 1.59 35.68 -0.60
N LEU A 621 2.28 36.06 -1.66
CA LEU A 621 2.43 37.44 -2.11
C LEU A 621 1.18 37.85 -2.92
N ALA A 622 0.68 39.08 -2.73
CA ALA A 622 -0.61 39.51 -3.28
C ALA A 622 -0.66 39.58 -4.83
N ARG A 623 -1.83 39.24 -5.43
CA ARG A 623 -2.13 39.24 -6.88
C ARG A 623 -3.32 40.17 -7.23
N GLY A 624 -3.22 40.92 -8.34
CA GLY A 624 -4.33 41.73 -8.91
C GLY A 624 -3.95 43.11 -9.50
N VAL A 625 -4.94 43.86 -9.99
CA VAL A 625 -4.75 44.95 -10.97
C VAL A 625 -4.78 46.34 -10.32
N ALA A 626 -3.68 46.78 -9.72
CA ALA A 626 -3.36 48.19 -9.43
C ALA A 626 -1.94 48.32 -8.87
N ALA A 627 -1.02 48.88 -9.67
CA ALA A 627 0.30 49.49 -9.38
C ALA A 627 1.24 48.90 -8.29
N ASN A 628 0.92 47.77 -7.66
CA ASN A 628 1.57 47.29 -6.44
C ASN A 628 1.36 45.77 -6.23
N GLN A 629 1.40 44.96 -7.29
CA GLN A 629 0.97 43.55 -7.27
C GLN A 629 1.78 42.62 -8.20
N THR A 630 1.89 41.33 -7.85
CA THR A 630 2.53 40.31 -8.70
C THR A 630 1.81 40.17 -10.03
N ALA A 631 2.56 40.17 -11.14
CA ALA A 631 2.02 40.03 -12.48
C ALA A 631 3.06 39.45 -13.44
N TRP A 632 2.58 38.79 -14.49
CA TRP A 632 3.41 38.42 -15.64
C TRP A 632 3.83 39.67 -16.39
N THR A 633 5.12 39.75 -16.70
CA THR A 633 5.71 40.78 -17.55
C THR A 633 5.70 40.28 -18.99
N ASP A 634 5.19 41.11 -19.89
CA ASP A 634 5.17 40.89 -21.34
C ASP A 634 4.40 39.63 -21.83
N SER A 635 3.58 39.01 -20.96
CA SER A 635 2.60 37.95 -21.32
C SER A 635 1.50 37.79 -20.26
N ASP A 636 0.52 36.92 -20.54
CA ASP A 636 -0.57 36.57 -19.60
C ASP A 636 -0.25 35.35 -18.73
N GLY A 637 0.92 34.73 -18.90
CA GLY A 637 1.32 33.51 -18.16
C GLY A 637 0.72 32.20 -18.66
N GLU A 638 -0.06 32.24 -19.73
CA GLU A 638 -0.74 31.08 -20.36
C GLU A 638 0.21 30.20 -21.19
N SER A 639 1.52 30.42 -21.08
CA SER A 639 2.51 29.81 -21.97
C SER A 639 3.11 28.54 -21.38
N ILE A 640 3.59 27.65 -22.25
CA ILE A 640 4.17 26.35 -21.86
C ILE A 640 5.69 26.45 -22.01
N PRO A 641 6.49 26.05 -21.01
CA PRO A 641 7.94 26.11 -21.09
C PRO A 641 8.44 25.26 -22.25
N THR A 642 9.46 25.74 -22.94
CA THR A 642 10.17 24.93 -23.93
C THR A 642 10.78 23.71 -23.25
N ILE A 643 10.58 22.51 -23.83
CA ILE A 643 11.29 21.31 -23.38
C ILE A 643 12.78 21.54 -23.69
N ASP A 644 13.58 21.58 -22.64
CA ASP A 644 15.02 21.73 -22.69
C ASP A 644 15.65 20.45 -22.15
N THR A 645 16.60 19.86 -22.87
CA THR A 645 17.27 18.60 -22.48
C THR A 645 18.60 18.82 -21.74
N ASP A 646 18.92 20.06 -21.36
CA ASP A 646 20.08 20.38 -20.52
C ASP A 646 19.79 20.14 -19.02
N PHE A 647 20.80 20.33 -18.16
CA PHE A 647 20.69 20.11 -16.71
C PHE A 647 19.60 20.93 -16.02
N LEU A 648 19.04 20.37 -14.95
CA LEU A 648 18.42 21.15 -13.87
C LEU A 648 19.55 21.69 -12.97
N LEU A 649 19.45 22.95 -12.56
CA LEU A 649 20.53 23.70 -11.93
C LEU A 649 20.04 24.28 -10.61
N VAL A 650 20.85 24.21 -9.55
CA VAL A 650 20.59 24.88 -8.26
C VAL A 650 21.71 25.86 -7.94
N GLY A 651 21.33 27.08 -7.56
CA GLY A 651 22.24 28.19 -7.27
C GLY A 651 22.83 28.89 -8.50
N TYR A 652 22.45 28.46 -9.71
CA TYR A 652 22.99 28.98 -10.96
C TYR A 652 21.97 28.96 -12.07
N ARG A 653 22.01 30.01 -12.89
CA ARG A 653 21.29 30.08 -14.16
C ARG A 653 22.29 30.33 -15.30
N ASP A 654 23.05 31.42 -15.20
CA ASP A 654 24.17 31.75 -16.07
C ASP A 654 25.21 32.58 -15.31
N SER A 655 26.31 32.96 -15.96
CA SER A 655 27.42 33.74 -15.36
C SER A 655 27.03 35.09 -14.74
N THR A 656 25.82 35.59 -14.99
CA THR A 656 25.31 36.87 -14.46
C THR A 656 24.28 36.71 -13.34
N GLU A 657 23.69 35.52 -13.20
CA GLU A 657 22.59 35.22 -12.27
C GLU A 657 22.93 34.03 -11.35
N VAL A 658 23.99 34.21 -10.57
CA VAL A 658 24.57 33.23 -9.65
C VAL A 658 24.25 33.57 -8.20
N TYR A 659 23.94 32.56 -7.40
CA TYR A 659 23.51 32.72 -6.01
C TYR A 659 24.69 32.94 -5.07
N THR A 660 24.53 33.82 -4.07
CA THR A 660 25.55 34.14 -3.06
C THR A 660 24.98 34.01 -1.64
N GLY A 661 25.25 32.89 -0.99
CA GLY A 661 24.80 32.59 0.37
C GLY A 661 24.58 31.10 0.57
N LEU A 662 23.73 30.73 1.52
CA LEU A 662 23.37 29.33 1.75
C LEU A 662 22.02 29.00 1.09
N ILE A 663 21.88 27.79 0.56
CA ILE A 663 20.61 27.17 0.16
C ILE A 663 20.50 25.84 0.90
N ASP A 664 19.29 25.51 1.30
CA ASP A 664 18.94 24.27 1.97
C ASP A 664 17.56 23.80 1.49
N ASP A 665 17.31 22.49 1.60
CA ASP A 665 15.99 21.89 1.51
C ASP A 665 15.20 22.28 0.24
N VAL A 666 15.83 22.01 -0.92
CA VAL A 666 15.32 22.35 -2.26
C VAL A 666 14.36 21.28 -2.73
N ARG A 667 13.14 21.67 -3.10
CA ARG A 667 12.11 20.75 -3.59
C ARG A 667 11.46 21.22 -4.89
N MET A 668 11.13 20.26 -5.76
CA MET A 668 10.30 20.49 -6.95
C MET A 668 9.22 19.41 -7.04
N TYR A 669 7.97 19.81 -7.26
CA TYR A 669 6.82 18.92 -7.38
C TYR A 669 6.15 19.08 -8.75
N ALA A 670 5.58 18.00 -9.28
CA ALA A 670 4.70 17.94 -10.44
C ALA A 670 3.23 18.29 -10.07
N ALA A 671 3.03 19.11 -9.04
CA ALA A 671 1.72 19.42 -8.49
C ALA A 671 1.65 20.86 -7.96
N ILE A 672 0.43 21.40 -7.81
CA ILE A 672 0.18 22.63 -7.05
C ILE A 672 0.08 22.28 -5.57
N LEU A 673 1.03 22.74 -4.76
CA LEU A 673 0.87 22.71 -3.31
C LEU A 673 -0.12 23.78 -2.85
N THR A 674 -1.02 23.40 -1.96
CA THR A 674 -1.97 24.34 -1.34
C THR A 674 -1.25 25.35 -0.44
N PRO A 675 -1.85 26.53 -0.15
CA PRO A 675 -1.25 27.51 0.76
C PRO A 675 -0.89 26.95 2.14
N SER A 676 -1.68 26.00 2.67
CA SER A 676 -1.37 25.31 3.93
C SER A 676 -0.15 24.42 3.82
N GLN A 677 -0.01 23.67 2.72
CA GLN A 677 1.15 22.80 2.48
C GLN A 677 2.44 23.62 2.32
N ILE A 678 2.37 24.76 1.60
CA ILE A 678 3.47 25.71 1.51
C ILE A 678 3.83 26.30 2.87
N ALA A 679 2.84 26.64 3.70
CA ALA A 679 3.09 27.12 5.06
C ALA A 679 3.75 26.05 5.94
N THR A 680 3.41 24.78 5.75
CA THR A 680 3.98 23.64 6.47
C THR A 680 5.47 23.44 6.15
N ILE A 681 5.88 23.42 4.87
CA ILE A 681 7.31 23.34 4.51
C ILE A 681 8.09 24.59 4.91
N ALA A 682 7.44 25.75 4.88
CA ALA A 682 8.02 27.01 5.35
C ALA A 682 8.15 27.11 6.87
N SER A 683 7.38 26.32 7.63
CA SER A 683 7.60 26.15 9.06
C SER A 683 8.58 25.03 9.38
N GLY A 684 9.14 24.39 8.35
CA GLY A 684 10.13 23.33 8.49
C GLY A 684 9.55 21.95 8.80
N SER A 685 8.27 21.72 8.47
CA SER A 685 7.55 20.46 8.69
C SER A 685 7.18 19.80 7.35
N ALA A 686 6.95 18.49 7.34
CA ALA A 686 6.51 17.74 6.15
C ALA A 686 5.03 18.01 5.76
N ILE A 687 4.71 17.99 4.46
CA ILE A 687 3.49 18.54 3.82
C ILE A 687 2.14 17.91 4.23
N ALA A 688 2.12 16.72 4.82
CA ALA A 688 0.95 16.24 5.54
C ALA A 688 1.39 15.76 6.93
N ALA A 689 0.51 15.96 7.92
CA ALA A 689 0.67 15.22 9.16
C ALA A 689 0.70 13.73 8.80
N PRO A 690 1.76 13.01 9.17
CA PRO A 690 1.91 11.63 8.77
C PRO A 690 0.75 10.85 9.39
N THR A 691 0.09 10.03 8.57
CA THR A 691 -0.98 9.16 9.05
C THR A 691 -0.43 7.82 9.46
N THR A 692 -1.16 7.13 10.33
CA THR A 692 -0.70 5.85 10.88
C THR A 692 -1.22 4.69 10.05
N TRP A 693 -0.29 3.88 9.57
CA TRP A 693 -0.56 2.55 9.04
C TRP A 693 -0.37 1.52 10.14
N THR A 694 -1.35 0.64 10.31
CA THR A 694 -1.34 -0.36 11.40
C THR A 694 -1.11 -1.75 10.84
N LEU A 695 -0.20 -2.50 11.47
CA LEU A 695 -0.01 -3.91 11.14
C LEU A 695 -1.15 -4.74 11.74
N ALA A 696 -1.94 -5.38 10.88
CA ALA A 696 -2.91 -6.41 11.29
C ALA A 696 -2.28 -7.80 11.35
N ALA A 697 -1.11 -8.02 10.74
CA ALA A 697 -0.36 -9.27 10.76
C ALA A 697 1.17 -8.99 10.79
N PRO A 698 2.03 -9.98 11.04
CA PRO A 698 3.47 -9.82 10.91
C PRO A 698 3.85 -9.29 9.53
N LEU A 699 4.77 -8.32 9.52
CA LEU A 699 5.31 -7.72 8.30
C LEU A 699 6.66 -8.36 7.98
N ASP A 700 6.89 -8.66 6.71
CA ASP A 700 8.17 -9.15 6.19
C ASP A 700 8.56 -8.31 4.96
N VAL A 701 9.80 -7.82 4.93
CA VAL A 701 10.34 -6.98 3.87
C VAL A 701 11.75 -7.47 3.54
N ASP A 702 11.95 -8.04 2.35
CA ASP A 702 13.21 -8.65 1.94
C ASP A 702 14.31 -7.60 1.65
N ARG A 703 13.92 -6.38 1.31
CA ARG A 703 14.82 -5.26 1.04
C ARG A 703 14.58 -4.10 2.00
N ASP A 704 14.28 -2.91 1.52
CA ASP A 704 14.27 -1.69 2.33
C ASP A 704 12.85 -1.36 2.82
N LEU A 705 12.75 -0.95 4.09
CA LEU A 705 11.53 -0.36 4.67
C LEU A 705 11.74 1.14 4.84
N LEU A 706 10.95 1.95 4.14
CA LEU A 706 11.04 3.41 4.10
C LEU A 706 9.85 4.04 4.84
N LEU A 707 10.14 4.87 5.85
CA LEU A 707 9.20 5.59 6.71
C LEU A 707 9.41 7.10 6.56
N ASP A 708 9.18 7.60 5.34
CA ASP A 708 9.53 8.97 4.96
C ASP A 708 8.31 9.88 4.84
N GLY A 709 7.10 9.32 4.70
CA GLY A 709 5.85 10.10 4.65
C GLY A 709 4.82 9.74 5.71
N ASN A 710 4.59 8.45 5.97
CA ASN A 710 3.55 7.97 6.89
C ASN A 710 4.14 7.20 8.08
N GLN A 711 3.43 7.18 9.22
CA GLN A 711 3.83 6.43 10.41
C GLN A 711 3.46 4.95 10.29
N LEU A 712 4.25 4.08 10.91
CA LEU A 712 3.96 2.65 11.06
C LEU A 712 3.68 2.30 12.53
N ALA A 713 2.55 1.64 12.81
CA ALA A 713 2.22 1.09 14.11
C ALA A 713 2.24 -0.44 14.08
N ALA A 714 3.18 -1.05 14.79
CA ALA A 714 3.32 -2.50 14.84
C ALA A 714 2.37 -3.19 15.82
N GLY A 715 1.88 -2.48 16.85
CA GLY A 715 1.08 -3.11 17.90
C GLY A 715 1.84 -4.25 18.57
N THR A 716 1.33 -5.48 18.47
CA THR A 716 2.00 -6.70 18.97
C THR A 716 2.73 -7.48 17.86
N ARG A 717 2.69 -7.01 16.62
CA ARG A 717 3.13 -7.74 15.43
C ARG A 717 4.64 -7.64 15.24
N ALA A 718 5.23 -8.71 14.71
CA ALA A 718 6.65 -8.74 14.39
C ALA A 718 6.92 -8.11 13.02
N ILE A 719 8.13 -7.55 12.86
CA ILE A 719 8.65 -7.07 11.58
C ILE A 719 9.96 -7.81 11.31
N THR A 720 10.07 -8.43 10.13
CA THR A 720 11.34 -8.98 9.61
C THR A 720 11.80 -8.09 8.46
N LEU A 721 13.10 -7.77 8.42
CA LEU A 721 13.67 -6.84 7.46
C LEU A 721 15.04 -7.31 6.97
N GLY A 722 15.14 -7.52 5.65
CA GLY A 722 16.30 -8.07 4.97
C GLY A 722 17.36 -7.04 4.54
N ARG A 723 17.04 -5.75 4.45
CA ARG A 723 18.01 -4.66 4.22
C ARG A 723 17.80 -3.47 5.15
N ASP A 724 17.61 -2.25 4.63
CA ASP A 724 17.76 -1.05 5.44
C ASP A 724 16.45 -0.62 6.09
N TRP A 725 16.54 -0.22 7.36
CA TRP A 725 15.48 0.52 8.04
C TRP A 725 15.71 2.01 7.77
N ARG A 726 14.87 2.60 6.93
CA ARG A 726 14.99 4.01 6.56
C ARG A 726 13.89 4.82 7.22
N ASN A 727 14.28 5.68 8.16
CA ASN A 727 13.34 6.54 8.88
C ASN A 727 13.68 8.01 8.62
N GLY A 728 13.04 8.60 7.61
CA GLY A 728 13.14 10.03 7.32
C GLY A 728 12.32 10.91 8.27
N LEU A 729 11.20 10.40 8.81
CA LEU A 729 10.33 11.16 9.72
C LEU A 729 10.90 11.36 11.14
N GLY A 730 11.89 10.56 11.54
CA GLY A 730 12.51 10.62 12.86
C GLY A 730 11.64 10.07 14.00
N VAL A 731 11.68 10.73 15.16
CA VAL A 731 10.97 10.25 16.36
C VAL A 731 9.47 10.37 16.16
N GLY A 732 8.76 9.24 16.23
CA GLY A 732 7.31 9.16 16.01
C GLY A 732 6.92 8.51 14.69
N ALA A 733 7.88 8.28 13.78
CA ALA A 733 7.66 7.51 12.54
C ALA A 733 7.20 6.07 12.80
N PHE A 734 7.61 5.50 13.92
CA PHE A 734 7.33 4.12 14.29
C PHE A 734 6.77 4.04 15.72
N SER A 735 5.58 3.45 15.83
CA SER A 735 4.96 3.04 17.09
C SER A 735 5.17 1.54 17.27
N ALA A 736 6.21 1.18 18.02
CA ALA A 736 6.65 -0.21 18.15
C ALA A 736 5.67 -1.14 18.89
N GLY A 737 4.80 -0.59 19.73
CA GLY A 737 3.96 -1.36 20.66
C GLY A 737 4.81 -2.33 21.49
N THR A 738 4.50 -3.63 21.42
CA THR A 738 5.29 -4.70 22.05
C THR A 738 5.96 -5.65 21.04
N GLY A 739 5.85 -5.33 19.75
CA GLY A 739 6.39 -6.12 18.65
C GLY A 739 7.93 -6.25 18.67
N THR A 740 8.43 -7.21 17.90
CA THR A 740 9.87 -7.41 17.69
C THR A 740 10.24 -7.05 16.26
N VAL A 741 11.26 -6.21 16.09
CA VAL A 741 11.91 -5.97 14.80
C VAL A 741 13.13 -6.88 14.70
N THR A 742 13.16 -7.71 13.66
CA THR A 742 14.27 -8.63 13.35
C THR A 742 14.95 -8.19 12.06
N LEU A 743 16.22 -7.81 12.17
CA LEU A 743 17.09 -7.53 11.04
C LEU A 743 17.77 -8.84 10.63
N ASP A 744 17.35 -9.46 9.53
CA ASP A 744 17.78 -10.81 9.12
C ASP A 744 18.70 -10.85 7.89
N GLY A 745 18.96 -9.67 7.31
CA GLY A 745 19.89 -9.46 6.21
C GLY A 745 21.36 -9.73 6.51
N THR A 746 22.23 -9.40 5.56
CA THR A 746 23.69 -9.38 5.77
C THR A 746 24.10 -8.03 6.34
N ASP A 747 24.59 -7.14 5.49
CA ASP A 747 24.86 -5.74 5.81
C ASP A 747 23.55 -4.96 5.78
N GLN A 748 23.30 -4.17 6.84
CA GLN A 748 22.08 -3.41 7.02
C GLN A 748 22.40 -2.07 7.67
N ALA A 749 21.68 -1.03 7.28
CA ALA A 749 21.72 0.27 7.92
C ALA A 749 20.39 0.58 8.62
N ILE A 750 20.49 1.34 9.71
CA ILE A 750 19.37 2.08 10.28
C ILE A 750 19.66 3.56 10.04
N THR A 751 18.71 4.29 9.47
CA THR A 751 18.75 5.76 9.36
C THR A 751 17.69 6.40 10.26
N GLY A 752 17.86 7.70 10.56
CA GLY A 752 16.97 8.43 11.46
C GLY A 752 17.04 7.99 12.92
N SER A 753 16.27 8.63 13.79
CA SER A 753 16.12 8.24 15.20
C SER A 753 14.85 7.40 15.37
N THR A 754 14.96 6.16 15.85
CA THR A 754 13.82 5.24 16.00
C THR A 754 13.72 4.70 17.43
N THR A 755 12.49 4.56 17.94
CA THR A 755 12.19 3.85 19.18
C THR A 755 11.64 2.47 18.86
N PHE A 756 12.47 1.45 19.07
CA PHE A 756 12.07 0.05 19.00
C PHE A 756 11.60 -0.45 20.38
N HIS A 757 10.72 -1.46 20.39
CA HIS A 757 10.48 -2.23 21.60
C HIS A 757 11.56 -3.31 21.74
N HIS A 758 11.45 -4.40 20.98
CA HIS A 758 12.52 -5.38 20.84
C HIS A 758 13.24 -5.20 19.48
N LEU A 759 14.57 -5.16 19.49
CA LEU A 759 15.39 -5.26 18.27
C LEU A 759 16.30 -6.48 18.34
N VAL A 760 16.26 -7.29 17.28
CA VAL A 760 17.12 -8.47 17.11
C VAL A 760 17.92 -8.35 15.82
N LYS A 761 19.24 -8.49 15.92
CA LYS A 761 20.13 -8.73 14.78
C LYS A 761 21.08 -9.88 15.13
N THR A 762 20.94 -11.00 14.42
CA THR A 762 21.83 -12.16 14.55
C THR A 762 22.47 -12.47 13.21
N ALA A 763 23.76 -12.18 13.08
CA ALA A 763 24.50 -12.40 11.84
C ALA A 763 24.90 -13.87 11.69
N THR A 764 24.50 -14.49 10.56
CA THR A 764 24.87 -15.87 10.21
C THR A 764 26.27 -15.97 9.55
N ASP A 765 26.76 -14.85 9.00
CA ASP A 765 28.12 -14.62 8.51
C ASP A 765 28.66 -13.28 9.03
N THR A 766 29.88 -12.90 8.67
CA THR A 766 30.39 -11.55 8.96
C THR A 766 29.54 -10.51 8.25
N SER A 767 28.99 -9.59 9.01
CA SER A 767 28.15 -8.52 8.46
C SER A 767 28.26 -7.24 9.29
N THR A 768 27.74 -6.14 8.75
CA THR A 768 27.79 -4.82 9.34
C THR A 768 26.39 -4.31 9.60
N LEU A 769 26.11 -3.90 10.84
CA LEU A 769 24.99 -3.06 11.19
C LEU A 769 25.50 -1.63 11.38
N THR A 770 25.06 -0.73 10.50
CA THR A 770 25.41 0.69 10.54
C THR A 770 24.30 1.46 11.23
N PHE A 771 24.65 2.19 12.29
CA PHE A 771 23.77 3.13 12.99
C PHE A 771 24.05 4.56 12.54
N PRO A 772 23.06 5.46 12.58
CA PRO A 772 23.24 6.82 12.12
C PRO A 772 24.03 7.67 13.15
N ALA A 773 25.07 8.35 12.68
CA ALA A 773 25.88 9.25 13.50
C ALA A 773 25.04 10.40 14.09
N ASN A 774 25.30 10.77 15.35
CA ASN A 774 24.57 11.82 16.11
C ASN A 774 23.05 11.60 16.20
N LYS A 775 22.56 10.39 15.96
CA LYS A 775 21.15 10.02 16.09
C LYS A 775 21.01 8.92 17.13
N GLN A 776 19.88 8.95 17.84
CA GLN A 776 19.59 8.03 18.94
C GLN A 776 18.65 6.92 18.47
N GLN A 777 19.05 5.67 18.72
CA GLN A 777 18.16 4.52 18.71
C GLN A 777 17.76 4.17 20.14
N THR A 778 16.46 4.06 20.41
CA THR A 778 15.93 3.70 21.73
C THR A 778 15.35 2.29 21.68
N PHE A 779 15.63 1.48 22.71
CA PHE A 779 15.12 0.12 22.85
C PHE A 779 14.40 -0.01 24.19
N THR A 780 13.08 0.09 24.18
CA THR A 780 12.26 0.06 25.41
C THR A 780 12.14 -1.33 26.01
N GLY A 781 12.31 -2.37 25.19
CA GLY A 781 12.48 -3.77 25.58
C GLY A 781 13.90 -4.28 25.31
N ASP A 782 14.01 -5.59 25.10
CA ASP A 782 15.29 -6.28 24.87
C ASP A 782 16.00 -5.89 23.56
N LEU A 783 17.31 -5.65 23.67
CA LEU A 783 18.23 -5.48 22.56
C LEU A 783 19.11 -6.73 22.41
N THR A 784 19.03 -7.41 21.26
CA THR A 784 19.86 -8.58 20.95
C THR A 784 20.72 -8.33 19.71
N LEU A 785 22.04 -8.27 19.89
CA LEU A 785 23.02 -8.07 18.81
C LEU A 785 24.06 -9.19 18.86
N ARG A 786 24.09 -10.08 17.86
CA ARG A 786 24.92 -11.28 17.92
C ARG A 786 25.60 -11.62 16.60
N GLY A 787 26.88 -11.98 16.66
CA GLY A 787 27.51 -12.84 15.66
C GLY A 787 27.36 -14.32 16.02
N THR A 788 27.71 -15.22 15.10
CA THR A 788 27.68 -16.67 15.37
C THR A 788 28.94 -17.17 16.07
N ASN A 789 30.10 -16.60 15.77
CA ASN A 789 31.39 -16.94 16.37
C ASN A 789 32.44 -15.86 16.07
N ARG A 790 33.69 -16.06 16.52
CA ARG A 790 34.80 -15.09 16.36
C ARG A 790 35.23 -14.83 14.90
N THR A 791 34.89 -15.71 13.96
CA THR A 791 35.19 -15.52 12.53
C THR A 791 33.99 -15.00 11.74
N ARG A 792 32.82 -14.91 12.38
CA ARG A 792 31.54 -14.49 11.80
C ARG A 792 30.85 -13.53 12.77
N MET A 793 31.51 -12.40 12.95
CA MET A 793 31.11 -11.38 13.91
C MET A 793 30.20 -10.36 13.26
N LEU A 794 29.28 -9.82 14.06
CA LEU A 794 28.50 -8.65 13.67
C LEU A 794 29.33 -7.39 13.97
N ARG A 795 29.62 -6.58 12.95
CA ARG A 795 30.25 -5.27 13.10
C ARG A 795 29.18 -4.24 13.41
N LEU A 796 29.35 -3.46 14.46
CA LEU A 796 28.51 -2.31 14.78
C LEU A 796 29.32 -1.06 14.45
N ARG A 797 28.79 -0.20 13.58
CA ARG A 797 29.48 1.00 13.08
C ARG A 797 28.57 2.21 13.16
N SER A 798 29.16 3.37 13.41
CA SER A 798 28.54 4.66 13.09
C SER A 798 28.63 4.92 11.57
N SER A 799 27.64 5.62 11.01
CA SER A 799 27.63 6.03 9.60
C SER A 799 28.74 7.03 9.27
N ILE A 800 29.27 7.75 10.26
CA ILE A 800 30.38 8.69 10.12
C ILE A 800 31.51 8.26 11.07
N PRO A 801 32.66 7.79 10.55
CA PRO A 801 33.79 7.38 11.37
C PRO A 801 34.25 8.48 12.35
N GLY A 802 34.52 8.11 13.60
CA GLY A 802 34.92 9.03 14.66
C GLY A 802 33.77 9.83 15.31
N THR A 803 32.55 9.72 14.78
CA THR A 803 31.35 10.33 15.37
C THR A 803 30.48 9.25 16.00
N TYR A 804 30.00 9.48 17.21
CA TYR A 804 29.18 8.48 17.91
C TYR A 804 27.84 8.24 17.22
N ALA A 805 27.44 6.98 17.12
CA ALA A 805 26.04 6.59 17.07
C ALA A 805 25.52 6.35 18.49
N ASP A 806 24.33 6.87 18.81
CA ASP A 806 23.76 6.79 20.14
C ASP A 806 22.78 5.62 20.29
N ILE A 807 23.00 4.80 21.30
CA ILE A 807 22.19 3.61 21.62
C ILE A 807 21.66 3.77 23.04
N ASP A 808 20.34 3.74 23.21
CA ASP A 808 19.65 3.81 24.51
C ASP A 808 18.87 2.51 24.81
N PRO A 809 19.53 1.47 25.34
CA PRO A 809 18.88 0.23 25.73
C PRO A 809 18.32 0.31 27.16
N GLN A 810 16.99 0.22 27.28
CA GLN A 810 16.24 0.31 28.53
C GLN A 810 15.80 -1.07 29.06
N GLY A 811 15.73 -2.09 28.20
CA GLY A 811 15.48 -3.49 28.58
C GLY A 811 16.74 -4.36 28.70
N ALA A 812 16.58 -5.69 28.57
CA ALA A 812 17.70 -6.61 28.68
C ALA A 812 18.64 -6.49 27.46
N ARG A 813 19.95 -6.64 27.70
CA ARG A 813 20.98 -6.51 26.65
C ARG A 813 21.65 -7.83 26.42
N THR A 814 21.58 -8.32 25.21
CA THR A 814 22.18 -9.59 24.85
C THR A 814 23.12 -9.43 23.66
N CYS A 815 24.37 -9.08 23.97
CA CYS A 815 25.41 -8.78 23.00
C CYS A 815 26.53 -9.81 23.05
N SER A 816 26.81 -10.49 21.92
CA SER A 816 27.94 -11.43 21.85
C SER A 816 28.51 -11.59 20.44
N PHE A 817 29.82 -11.89 20.37
CA PHE A 817 30.53 -12.00 19.09
C PHE A 817 30.35 -10.76 18.19
N VAL A 818 30.36 -9.56 18.79
CA VAL A 818 30.27 -8.28 18.06
C VAL A 818 31.64 -7.60 17.96
N ASN A 819 31.85 -6.80 16.93
CA ASN A 819 32.99 -5.91 16.80
C ASN A 819 32.44 -4.48 16.75
N VAL A 820 32.66 -3.69 17.80
CA VAL A 820 32.01 -2.39 18.00
C VAL A 820 33.01 -1.27 17.73
N GLN A 821 32.58 -0.21 17.07
CA GLN A 821 33.38 1.00 16.86
C GLN A 821 32.46 2.22 16.78
N ASP A 822 32.84 3.33 17.41
CA ASP A 822 32.11 4.61 17.37
C ASP A 822 30.67 4.51 17.94
N ASN A 823 30.42 3.67 18.95
CA ASN A 823 29.09 3.52 19.56
C ASN A 823 29.03 4.00 21.01
N ARG A 824 28.09 4.88 21.32
CA ARG A 824 27.85 5.38 22.69
C ARG A 824 26.54 4.82 23.25
N ASN A 825 26.66 3.98 24.28
CA ASN A 825 25.52 3.59 25.09
C ASN A 825 25.15 4.72 26.04
N LEU A 826 23.89 5.17 26.03
CA LEU A 826 23.40 6.28 26.85
C LEU A 826 22.88 5.84 28.23
N THR A 827 22.62 4.55 28.44
CA THR A 827 21.96 4.05 29.66
C THR A 827 22.84 3.08 30.44
N ALA A 828 23.12 3.40 31.70
CA ALA A 828 23.84 2.52 32.63
C ALA A 828 23.01 1.27 33.00
N PRO A 829 23.62 0.09 33.30
CA PRO A 829 25.06 -0.20 33.36
C PRO A 829 25.72 -0.24 31.97
N ALA A 830 26.99 -0.65 31.84
CA ALA A 830 27.58 -0.85 30.51
C ALA A 830 26.93 -2.05 29.77
N ILE A 831 26.92 -2.04 28.43
CA ILE A 831 26.54 -3.22 27.63
C ILE A 831 27.67 -4.26 27.73
N ASN A 832 27.37 -5.45 28.27
CA ASN A 832 28.33 -6.54 28.36
C ASN A 832 28.41 -7.32 27.03
N ALA A 833 29.41 -7.00 26.21
CA ALA A 833 29.65 -7.63 24.91
C ALA A 833 30.56 -8.86 25.07
N THR A 834 29.97 -10.03 25.29
CA THR A 834 30.74 -11.27 25.54
C THR A 834 31.37 -11.80 24.25
N ASN A 835 32.59 -12.35 24.29
CA ASN A 835 33.31 -12.83 23.09
C ASN A 835 33.46 -11.78 21.96
N SER A 836 33.51 -10.50 22.31
CA SER A 836 33.42 -9.37 21.36
C SER A 836 34.69 -8.54 21.35
N PHE A 837 34.91 -7.75 20.29
CA PHE A 837 36.06 -6.85 20.15
C PHE A 837 35.63 -5.38 20.25
N ASP A 838 36.44 -4.60 20.94
CA ASP A 838 36.46 -3.14 20.93
C ASP A 838 37.37 -2.70 19.77
N ALA A 839 36.79 -2.03 18.76
CA ALA A 839 37.52 -1.44 17.65
C ALA A 839 37.68 0.08 17.77
N GLY A 840 37.33 0.65 18.93
CA GLY A 840 37.68 2.00 19.34
C GLY A 840 36.50 2.96 19.40
N ASN A 841 36.65 4.00 20.23
CA ASN A 841 35.69 5.08 20.40
C ASN A 841 34.29 4.60 20.85
N ASP A 842 34.26 3.64 21.77
CA ASP A 842 33.03 3.12 22.36
C ASP A 842 32.85 3.62 23.81
N VAL A 843 31.62 4.00 24.18
CA VAL A 843 31.29 4.54 25.51
C VAL A 843 30.23 3.67 26.19
N LEU A 844 30.47 3.31 27.46
CA LEU A 844 29.62 2.42 28.26
C LEU A 844 29.41 1.03 27.63
N TRP A 845 30.47 0.50 27.03
CA TRP A 845 30.59 -0.90 26.60
C TRP A 845 31.64 -1.64 27.44
N PHE A 846 31.36 -2.89 27.79
CA PHE A 846 32.27 -3.76 28.52
C PHE A 846 32.67 -4.96 27.66
N PHE A 847 33.98 -5.12 27.47
CA PHE A 847 34.59 -6.22 26.73
C PHE A 847 35.48 -7.07 27.67
N PRO A 848 35.20 -8.37 27.86
CA PRO A 848 35.97 -9.21 28.78
C PRO A 848 37.48 -9.28 28.44
N PRO A 849 38.39 -9.40 29.45
CA PRO A 849 39.84 -9.15 29.30
C PRO A 849 40.61 -10.02 28.30
N TRP A 850 40.05 -11.17 27.89
CA TRP A 850 40.69 -12.06 26.91
C TRP A 850 40.39 -11.69 25.44
N ALA A 851 39.79 -10.51 25.22
CA ALA A 851 39.38 -10.01 23.91
C ALA A 851 40.19 -8.81 23.38
N ARG A 852 41.42 -8.57 23.89
CA ARG A 852 42.29 -7.51 23.36
C ARG A 852 43.13 -8.02 22.18
N GLY A 853 42.65 -7.78 20.96
CA GLY A 853 43.42 -8.01 19.73
C GLY A 853 44.28 -6.80 19.36
N GLY A 854 45.52 -6.75 19.85
CA GLY A 854 46.62 -6.00 19.21
C GLY A 854 46.83 -4.52 19.59
N ALA A 855 48.07 -4.22 20.01
CA ALA A 855 48.72 -2.92 20.17
C ALA A 855 48.11 -1.89 21.16
N ILE A 856 48.56 -2.00 22.40
CA ILE A 856 48.66 -0.93 23.41
C ILE A 856 49.29 0.35 22.82
N GLY A 857 48.44 1.33 22.50
CA GLY A 857 48.77 2.76 22.55
C GLY A 857 48.21 3.32 23.86
N ALA A 858 49.09 3.74 24.76
CA ALA A 858 48.72 4.21 26.08
C ALA A 858 47.93 5.52 26.04
N GLY A 859 46.76 5.54 26.71
CA GLY A 859 46.16 6.77 27.21
C GLY A 859 44.67 6.90 26.96
N HIS A 860 43.82 6.25 27.77
CA HIS A 860 42.60 6.86 28.30
C HIS A 860 42.09 6.02 29.48
N PRO A 861 41.77 6.64 30.64
CA PRO A 861 41.36 5.91 31.83
C PRO A 861 39.91 5.45 31.68
N ALA A 862 39.66 4.17 31.98
CA ALA A 862 38.34 3.64 32.22
C ALA A 862 37.71 4.40 33.41
N ILE A 863 36.60 5.08 33.18
CA ILE A 863 35.70 5.48 34.26
C ILE A 863 34.82 4.26 34.51
N TYR A 864 35.07 3.60 35.64
CA TYR A 864 34.33 2.46 36.17
C TYR A 864 32.93 2.85 36.65
#